data_AF-A0A6U2NYD3-F1
#
_entry.id   AF-A0A6U2NYD3-F1
#
_cell.length_a   1.000
_cell.length_b   1.000
_cell.length_c   1.000
_cell.angle_alpha   90.00
_cell.angle_beta   90.00
_cell.angle_gamma   90.00
#
_symmetry.space_group_name_H-M   'P 1'
#
loop_
_entity.id
_entity.type
_entity.pdbx_description
1 polymer ?
#
loop_
_entity_poly.entity_id
_entity_poly.type
_entity_poly.pdbx_seq_one_letter_code
_entity_poly.pdbx_strand_id
1 'polypeptide(L)'
;MSSIYEEGSDMSESQTSGKIAEPMGPLHDEKSDIPQPEPKTIDDTVSVDNCEHSLSDDEEIIQDFAQNPMMDRVQAALHKQLMKTYDRVKRELLEQEEAFRVAKKQREDCGVSLYGHQQRLARLQQTLETANASYSNIVEFRQKDEAELDELKMRCGASKSSADKMRKNVDASQKELDSLNETLRQVKKYDDEMKSEIAVTKRATRKVDEDMKNLEKRKLSQDFYIDSLNEQIRRLEEDIALSEAQLTVQLGQTNEAKEMLQETVEELDRIAFEKKQLVLQWKSSLVALARRDEALSVAKGVLKDTLSATRDAEVETEGIRREIKKAVEEHESLLSLRNRLDTEAKSIEEATLKLRAEHQETLSEYDMLEKSLINANEREAQAHSLANSISSKMSSVNNSIDLVTRERHALEEKIDSAKHEQSAMLKATNNLKQTEKSLLAKIHEKEFEAANIQNELARISIDILNNEGRNHHLQEKLKEVKGALEEKNVQVEKREVDIKRRSNEIEQKMHKVDKLNRQYEKMTDGLEEPEALGPLEATIKSYKKDIEQEDEEIQAMQRQWLSDQTSLVQTISDADAVQDKNRELSAKANILNQKRLRLSQEIHMNESEIKSLEGNIQGMHSDMSRLNSLIGRHAETLSDLHHKNAIMDNEFAQELKDLEGTAMKVDEEIADINATKSRILDQLIEVEKQILSYEKKIQLEKETRNTLDNSEEKDEIKGMEREIYRMRHRLESMRRDQEKMIREMEQAIYKREDIAVKYRNKGSDRTSGPVKAKVMSAADIKRQKNEYKKQLKGIEVDISKLREKMKSSQQQVDELYDEMDRANTRYSQLEVTLKDLQNAIDTQTFEKQRILARSDRVHSMRNSYESINRSKNGATDGDENGFQGNYQRLVDSVEDIKNIQRLVTNLRLKHPEIDDMLQKVDFLASDVVEECL
;
A
#
# COMPACT_ATOMS: atom_id res chain seq x y z
N MET A 1 57.71 45.64 -32.62
CA MET A 1 57.96 45.72 -31.17
C MET A 1 58.72 44.46 -30.80
N SER A 2 60.06 44.47 -30.81
CA SER A 2 60.92 45.01 -29.73
C SER A 2 60.74 44.18 -28.46
N SER A 3 61.75 43.68 -27.77
CA SER A 3 63.21 43.73 -27.89
C SER A 3 63.72 42.86 -26.72
N ILE A 4 64.56 41.86 -26.96
CA ILE A 4 66.00 41.83 -26.59
C ILE A 4 66.29 41.80 -25.07
N TYR A 5 66.96 40.73 -24.62
CA TYR A 5 68.33 40.68 -24.05
C TYR A 5 68.52 39.27 -23.44
N GLU A 6 69.20 38.32 -24.11
CA GLU A 6 70.68 38.12 -24.21
C GLU A 6 71.28 37.59 -22.90
N GLU A 7 72.26 36.69 -22.82
CA GLU A 7 73.27 36.04 -23.72
C GLU A 7 73.93 34.92 -22.86
N GLY A 8 74.71 33.93 -23.32
CA GLY A 8 75.36 33.54 -24.58
C GLY A 8 75.67 32.03 -24.52
N SER A 9 75.80 31.24 -25.59
CA SER A 9 76.74 31.23 -26.73
C SER A 9 78.20 30.91 -26.38
N ASP A 10 78.67 29.77 -26.91
CA ASP A 10 79.91 29.52 -27.69
C ASP A 10 80.54 28.15 -27.38
N MET A 11 80.61 27.22 -28.36
CA MET A 11 81.64 27.06 -29.40
C MET A 11 83.00 26.68 -28.78
N SER A 12 83.88 25.82 -29.30
CA SER A 12 84.00 24.98 -30.49
C SER A 12 85.40 24.29 -30.39
N GLU A 13 85.55 23.13 -31.01
CA GLU A 13 86.70 22.64 -31.80
C GLU A 13 88.18 22.95 -31.46
N SER A 14 89.01 21.91 -31.57
CA SER A 14 90.25 21.89 -32.39
C SER A 14 90.73 20.43 -32.50
N GLN A 15 90.57 19.69 -33.60
CA GLN A 15 91.40 19.70 -34.82
C GLN A 15 92.90 19.93 -34.59
N THR A 16 93.70 18.92 -34.94
CA THR A 16 95.00 19.11 -35.56
C THR A 16 95.02 18.37 -36.90
N SER A 17 95.11 19.14 -37.98
CA SER A 17 95.35 18.69 -39.34
C SER A 17 96.81 18.92 -39.71
N GLY A 18 97.29 18.09 -40.64
CA GLY A 18 98.49 18.34 -41.45
C GLY A 18 99.28 17.07 -41.69
N LYS A 19 99.75 16.72 -42.88
CA LYS A 19 99.64 17.30 -44.23
C LYS A 19 100.42 16.33 -45.13
N ILE A 20 100.00 16.17 -46.39
CA ILE A 20 100.82 15.93 -47.60
C ILE A 20 101.20 14.48 -48.02
N ALA A 21 100.96 14.24 -49.32
CA ALA A 21 101.55 13.29 -50.28
C ALA A 21 100.85 11.93 -50.55
N GLU A 22 99.93 11.93 -51.54
CA GLU A 22 100.05 11.28 -52.88
C GLU A 22 101.25 10.33 -53.17
N PRO A 23 101.21 9.47 -54.23
CA PRO A 23 100.14 8.62 -54.77
C PRO A 23 100.69 7.25 -55.30
N MET A 24 99.90 6.56 -56.13
CA MET A 24 100.25 5.41 -57.02
C MET A 24 100.28 4.04 -56.33
N GLY A 25 99.53 3.02 -56.73
CA GLY A 25 98.92 2.74 -58.02
C GLY A 25 99.05 1.22 -58.24
N PRO A 26 97.94 0.50 -58.49
CA PRO A 26 97.95 -0.93 -58.82
C PRO A 26 98.09 -1.13 -60.34
N LEU A 27 97.98 -2.39 -60.81
CA LEU A 27 97.99 -2.89 -62.21
C LEU A 27 99.37 -3.34 -62.71
N HIS A 28 99.51 -4.31 -63.61
CA HIS A 28 98.81 -5.55 -63.97
C HIS A 28 99.70 -6.13 -65.10
N ASP A 29 99.65 -7.45 -65.24
CA ASP A 29 99.70 -8.21 -66.49
C ASP A 29 101.00 -8.49 -67.27
N GLU A 30 101.15 -9.82 -67.45
CA GLU A 30 101.47 -10.59 -68.66
C GLU A 30 102.74 -10.25 -69.47
N LYS A 31 103.67 -11.22 -69.58
CA LYS A 31 103.86 -12.06 -70.79
C LYS A 31 105.16 -12.90 -70.76
N SER A 32 105.00 -14.17 -71.16
CA SER A 32 105.86 -15.02 -72.03
C SER A 32 107.38 -15.23 -71.78
N ASP A 33 107.72 -16.52 -71.67
CA ASP A 33 108.75 -17.27 -72.43
C ASP A 33 110.27 -17.25 -72.06
N ILE A 34 110.78 -18.48 -71.82
CA ILE A 34 112.14 -19.07 -72.13
C ILE A 34 113.27 -18.88 -71.06
N PRO A 35 114.20 -19.85 -70.77
CA PRO A 35 114.08 -21.32 -70.61
C PRO A 35 115.08 -21.96 -69.56
N GLN A 36 115.01 -23.30 -69.41
CA GLN A 36 116.08 -24.24 -68.96
C GLN A 36 116.55 -24.25 -67.47
N PRO A 37 117.06 -25.40 -66.95
CA PRO A 37 116.50 -26.75 -67.01
C PRO A 37 116.57 -27.50 -65.65
N GLU A 38 115.58 -28.35 -65.40
CA GLU A 38 115.63 -29.56 -64.55
C GLU A 38 116.68 -30.57 -65.09
N PRO A 39 117.04 -31.73 -64.46
CA PRO A 39 116.15 -32.62 -63.67
C PRO A 39 116.88 -33.54 -62.62
N LYS A 40 116.36 -34.61 -61.98
CA LYS A 40 115.25 -35.57 -62.18
C LYS A 40 115.12 -36.48 -60.90
N THR A 41 113.88 -36.79 -60.45
CA THR A 41 113.27 -38.13 -60.12
C THR A 41 114.02 -39.22 -59.27
N ILE A 42 113.44 -40.24 -58.60
CA ILE A 42 112.09 -40.85 -58.34
C ILE A 42 112.28 -41.95 -57.24
N ASP A 43 111.14 -42.34 -56.65
CA ASP A 43 110.71 -43.54 -55.90
C ASP A 43 111.46 -44.91 -55.94
N ASP A 44 111.23 -45.68 -54.85
CA ASP A 44 111.04 -47.14 -54.66
C ASP A 44 112.06 -48.26 -55.03
N THR A 45 112.25 -49.17 -54.04
CA THR A 45 112.46 -50.64 -54.07
C THR A 45 113.82 -51.34 -54.38
N VAL A 46 114.29 -52.10 -53.36
CA VAL A 46 114.69 -53.54 -53.35
C VAL A 46 116.08 -54.01 -53.90
N SER A 47 116.84 -54.62 -52.97
CA SER A 47 117.72 -55.82 -53.08
C SER A 47 119.17 -55.80 -53.62
N VAL A 48 120.06 -56.29 -52.72
CA VAL A 48 120.97 -57.46 -52.87
C VAL A 48 122.40 -57.28 -53.42
N ASP A 49 123.32 -57.80 -52.59
CA ASP A 49 124.65 -58.42 -52.79
C ASP A 49 125.95 -57.60 -53.01
N ASN A 50 126.90 -57.88 -52.09
CA ASN A 50 128.33 -58.24 -52.23
C ASN A 50 129.22 -57.45 -53.21
N CYS A 51 130.49 -57.11 -52.92
CA CYS A 51 131.54 -57.91 -52.29
C CYS A 51 132.78 -57.04 -51.99
N GLU A 52 133.49 -57.37 -50.89
CA GLU A 52 134.96 -57.39 -50.67
C GLU A 52 135.89 -56.23 -51.10
N HIS A 53 136.68 -55.71 -50.14
CA HIS A 53 138.13 -56.02 -50.10
C HIS A 53 138.86 -55.66 -48.79
N SER A 54 139.74 -56.59 -48.38
CA SER A 54 140.99 -56.47 -47.61
C SER A 54 140.95 -56.31 -46.09
N LEU A 55 141.24 -57.40 -45.36
CA LEU A 55 142.57 -57.67 -44.79
C LEU A 55 142.62 -59.12 -44.27
N SER A 56 143.28 -60.02 -45.01
CA SER A 56 143.81 -61.29 -44.50
C SER A 56 145.13 -61.03 -43.79
N ASP A 57 145.44 -61.80 -42.74
CA ASP A 57 146.78 -62.36 -42.43
C ASP A 57 147.02 -62.74 -40.94
N ASP A 58 146.00 -62.80 -40.07
CA ASP A 58 146.20 -63.28 -38.69
C ASP A 58 145.48 -64.62 -38.35
N GLU A 59 144.65 -65.19 -39.24
CA GLU A 59 143.98 -66.48 -38.96
C GLU A 59 144.93 -67.70 -39.02
N GLU A 60 146.07 -67.60 -39.71
CA GLU A 60 147.14 -68.61 -39.62
C GLU A 60 147.88 -68.55 -38.26
N ILE A 61 147.82 -67.43 -37.54
CA ILE A 61 148.37 -67.28 -36.17
C ILE A 61 147.38 -67.81 -35.11
N ILE A 62 146.08 -67.84 -35.43
CA ILE A 62 145.03 -68.34 -34.53
C ILE A 62 144.99 -69.87 -34.49
N GLN A 63 145.34 -70.55 -35.59
CA GLN A 63 145.39 -72.03 -35.63
C GLN A 63 146.55 -72.61 -34.80
N ASP A 64 147.70 -71.91 -34.74
CA ASP A 64 148.87 -72.33 -33.93
C ASP A 64 148.76 -71.91 -32.45
N PHE A 65 147.89 -70.97 -32.09
CA PHE A 65 147.56 -70.63 -30.70
C PHE A 65 146.55 -71.60 -30.06
N ALA A 66 145.85 -72.40 -30.87
CA ALA A 66 144.76 -73.28 -30.44
C ALA A 66 145.21 -74.62 -29.81
N GLN A 67 146.51 -74.96 -29.84
CA GLN A 67 147.05 -76.23 -29.31
C GLN A 67 147.95 -76.06 -28.07
N ASN A 68 147.82 -74.95 -27.33
CA ASN A 68 148.56 -74.71 -26.09
C ASN A 68 147.72 -75.08 -24.83
N PRO A 69 148.19 -76.00 -23.96
CA PRO A 69 147.46 -76.48 -22.76
C PRO A 69 147.06 -75.41 -21.72
N MET A 70 147.47 -74.15 -21.89
CA MET A 70 147.06 -73.01 -21.06
C MET A 70 145.81 -72.26 -21.60
N MET A 71 145.21 -72.66 -22.74
CA MET A 71 144.04 -72.01 -23.38
C MET A 71 142.69 -72.73 -23.21
N ASP A 72 142.65 -73.99 -22.76
CA ASP A 72 141.39 -74.75 -22.58
C ASP A 72 140.45 -74.13 -21.53
N ARG A 73 141.01 -73.51 -20.49
CA ARG A 73 140.23 -72.79 -19.46
C ARG A 73 139.52 -71.55 -20.02
N VAL A 74 140.04 -70.97 -21.09
CA VAL A 74 139.54 -69.74 -21.71
C VAL A 74 138.41 -70.08 -22.70
N GLN A 75 138.52 -71.16 -23.48
CA GLN A 75 137.49 -71.55 -24.46
C GLN A 75 136.16 -72.03 -23.81
N ALA A 76 136.22 -72.76 -22.69
CA ALA A 76 135.03 -73.21 -21.96
C ALA A 76 134.22 -72.05 -21.33
N ALA A 77 134.91 -70.97 -20.91
CA ALA A 77 134.27 -69.79 -20.34
C ALA A 77 133.51 -68.96 -21.41
N LEU A 78 134.01 -68.93 -22.66
CA LEU A 78 133.39 -68.20 -23.77
C LEU A 78 132.06 -68.83 -24.25
N HIS A 79 131.98 -70.15 -24.34
CA HIS A 79 130.76 -70.85 -24.78
C HIS A 79 129.60 -70.66 -23.78
N LYS A 80 129.89 -70.66 -22.47
CA LYS A 80 128.89 -70.44 -21.42
C LYS A 80 128.33 -69.01 -21.44
N GLN A 81 129.14 -68.05 -21.86
CA GLN A 81 128.74 -66.64 -22.02
C GLN A 81 127.75 -66.46 -23.18
N LEU A 82 128.03 -67.06 -24.34
CA LEU A 82 127.20 -66.96 -25.55
C LEU A 82 125.78 -67.52 -25.34
N MET A 83 125.65 -68.65 -24.63
CA MET A 83 124.32 -69.22 -24.30
C MET A 83 123.51 -68.34 -23.35
N LYS A 84 124.12 -67.75 -22.32
CA LYS A 84 123.43 -66.81 -21.43
C LYS A 84 122.96 -65.55 -22.15
N THR A 85 123.76 -65.03 -23.10
CA THR A 85 123.34 -63.87 -23.91
C THR A 85 122.19 -64.21 -24.84
N TYR A 86 122.18 -65.42 -25.43
CA TYR A 86 121.07 -65.90 -26.25
C TYR A 86 119.77 -66.01 -25.43
N ASP A 87 119.83 -66.63 -24.24
CA ASP A 87 118.65 -66.78 -23.37
C ASP A 87 118.13 -65.45 -22.81
N ARG A 88 119.03 -64.46 -22.59
CA ARG A 88 118.63 -63.11 -22.18
C ARG A 88 117.95 -62.36 -23.31
N VAL A 89 118.55 -62.35 -24.51
CA VAL A 89 117.95 -61.67 -25.68
C VAL A 89 116.63 -62.32 -26.07
N LYS A 90 116.51 -63.65 -25.95
CA LYS A 90 115.23 -64.35 -26.16
C LYS A 90 114.17 -63.96 -25.12
N ARG A 91 114.54 -63.74 -23.86
CA ARG A 91 113.62 -63.23 -22.82
C ARG A 91 113.24 -61.78 -23.04
N GLU A 92 114.19 -60.92 -23.37
CA GLU A 92 113.94 -59.51 -23.73
C GLU A 92 113.04 -59.41 -24.97
N LEU A 93 113.23 -60.28 -25.97
CA LEU A 93 112.35 -60.37 -27.15
C LEU A 93 110.92 -60.75 -26.74
N LEU A 94 110.75 -61.78 -25.90
CA LEU A 94 109.41 -62.20 -25.42
C LEU A 94 108.74 -61.12 -24.56
N GLU A 95 109.49 -60.42 -23.70
CA GLU A 95 108.98 -59.30 -22.91
C GLU A 95 108.57 -58.11 -23.79
N GLN A 96 109.35 -57.81 -24.84
CA GLN A 96 109.02 -56.76 -25.82
C GLN A 96 107.84 -57.16 -26.71
N GLU A 97 107.72 -58.44 -27.10
CA GLU A 97 106.56 -58.97 -27.83
C GLU A 97 105.29 -58.94 -26.97
N GLU A 98 105.37 -59.29 -25.69
CA GLU A 98 104.26 -59.19 -24.73
C GLU A 98 103.88 -57.72 -24.47
N ALA A 99 104.87 -56.83 -24.28
CA ALA A 99 104.63 -55.40 -24.12
C ALA A 99 104.00 -54.79 -25.39
N PHE A 100 104.46 -55.19 -26.57
CA PHE A 100 103.87 -54.80 -27.85
C PHE A 100 102.44 -55.33 -28.00
N ARG A 101 102.18 -56.58 -27.59
CA ARG A 101 100.84 -57.17 -27.58
C ARG A 101 99.90 -56.42 -26.63
N VAL A 102 100.36 -56.08 -25.43
CA VAL A 102 99.60 -55.29 -24.46
C VAL A 102 99.34 -53.88 -24.97
N ALA A 103 100.34 -53.20 -25.54
CA ALA A 103 100.17 -51.87 -26.14
C ALA A 103 99.21 -51.90 -27.34
N LYS A 104 99.28 -52.94 -28.18
CA LYS A 104 98.35 -53.14 -29.30
C LYS A 104 96.92 -53.37 -28.80
N LYS A 105 96.74 -54.19 -27.76
CA LYS A 105 95.44 -54.42 -27.12
C LYS A 105 94.90 -53.14 -26.48
N GLN A 106 95.72 -52.38 -25.77
CA GLN A 106 95.34 -51.07 -25.23
C GLN A 106 94.95 -50.07 -26.34
N ARG A 107 95.65 -50.09 -27.49
CA ARG A 107 95.29 -49.27 -28.66
C ARG A 107 93.95 -49.70 -29.24
N GLU A 108 93.69 -50.99 -29.35
CA GLU A 108 92.41 -51.55 -29.82
C GLU A 108 91.27 -51.22 -28.83
N ASP A 109 91.49 -51.40 -27.53
CA ASP A 109 90.53 -51.07 -26.46
C ASP A 109 90.23 -49.55 -26.43
N CYS A 110 91.25 -48.70 -26.58
CA CYS A 110 91.08 -47.26 -26.74
C CYS A 110 90.34 -46.92 -28.03
N GLY A 111 90.59 -47.65 -29.13
CA GLY A 111 89.86 -47.50 -30.39
C GLY A 111 88.38 -47.85 -30.27
N VAL A 112 88.06 -48.95 -29.57
CA VAL A 112 86.67 -49.35 -29.29
C VAL A 112 85.99 -48.36 -28.35
N SER A 113 86.69 -47.88 -27.32
CA SER A 113 86.19 -46.83 -26.43
C SER A 113 85.92 -45.53 -27.21
N LEU A 114 86.84 -45.10 -28.08
CA LEU A 114 86.69 -43.92 -28.92
C LEU A 114 85.49 -44.07 -29.87
N TYR A 115 85.33 -45.22 -30.51
CA TYR A 115 84.14 -45.51 -31.33
C TYR A 115 82.85 -45.47 -30.50
N GLY A 116 82.87 -46.02 -29.27
CA GLY A 116 81.76 -45.92 -28.33
C GLY A 116 81.44 -44.46 -27.94
N HIS A 117 82.47 -43.63 -27.73
CA HIS A 117 82.31 -42.19 -27.49
C HIS A 117 81.77 -41.46 -28.72
N GLN A 118 82.25 -41.78 -29.92
CA GLN A 118 81.75 -41.23 -31.18
C GLN A 118 80.28 -41.61 -31.40
N GLN A 119 79.88 -42.84 -31.10
CA GLN A 119 78.49 -43.26 -31.23
C GLN A 119 77.58 -42.63 -30.16
N ARG A 120 78.07 -42.43 -28.93
CA ARG A 120 77.37 -41.65 -27.91
C ARG A 120 77.21 -40.18 -28.34
N LEU A 121 78.26 -39.59 -28.91
CA LEU A 121 78.25 -38.21 -29.39
C LEU A 121 77.28 -38.03 -30.57
N ALA A 122 77.26 -38.95 -31.53
CA ALA A 122 76.30 -38.92 -32.64
C ALA A 122 74.84 -39.05 -32.15
N ARG A 123 74.58 -39.91 -31.15
CA ARG A 123 73.25 -39.99 -30.51
C ARG A 123 72.89 -38.70 -29.79
N LEU A 124 73.83 -38.10 -29.06
CA LEU A 124 73.60 -36.83 -28.38
C LEU A 124 73.35 -35.69 -29.37
N GLN A 125 74.09 -35.63 -30.48
CA GLN A 125 73.84 -34.68 -31.56
C GLN A 125 72.46 -34.87 -32.18
N GLN A 126 72.05 -36.12 -32.48
CA GLN A 126 70.71 -36.41 -32.97
C GLN A 126 69.62 -35.99 -31.95
N THR A 127 69.81 -36.26 -30.66
CA THR A 127 68.84 -35.82 -29.63
C THR A 127 68.78 -34.30 -29.52
N LEU A 128 69.92 -33.61 -29.66
CA LEU A 128 70.00 -32.16 -29.61
C LEU A 128 69.32 -31.55 -30.84
N GLU A 129 69.53 -32.10 -32.03
CA GLU A 129 68.83 -31.67 -33.25
C GLU A 129 67.31 -31.89 -33.13
N THR A 130 66.86 -33.03 -32.58
CA THR A 130 65.42 -33.24 -32.34
C THR A 130 64.85 -32.29 -31.29
N ALA A 131 65.61 -31.97 -30.25
CA ALA A 131 65.21 -31.01 -29.22
C ALA A 131 65.21 -29.56 -29.75
N ASN A 132 66.13 -29.22 -30.65
CA ASN A 132 66.14 -27.93 -31.33
C ASN A 132 64.96 -27.81 -32.30
N ALA A 133 64.63 -28.88 -33.04
CA ALA A 133 63.46 -28.91 -33.90
C ALA A 133 62.16 -28.78 -33.10
N SER A 134 62.04 -29.46 -31.96
CA SER A 134 60.87 -29.32 -31.08
C SER A 134 60.79 -27.92 -30.44
N TYR A 135 61.92 -27.33 -30.04
CA TYR A 135 61.98 -25.95 -29.54
C TYR A 135 61.54 -24.95 -30.61
N SER A 136 62.04 -25.05 -31.84
CA SER A 136 61.61 -24.19 -32.95
C SER A 136 60.10 -24.30 -33.20
N ASN A 137 59.54 -25.52 -33.18
CA ASN A 137 58.10 -25.71 -33.31
C ASN A 137 57.32 -25.05 -32.16
N ILE A 138 57.79 -25.17 -30.92
CA ILE A 138 57.15 -24.52 -29.76
C ILE A 138 57.21 -22.99 -29.88
N VAL A 139 58.34 -22.45 -30.35
CA VAL A 139 58.47 -21.00 -30.60
C VAL A 139 57.50 -20.54 -31.69
N GLU A 140 57.35 -21.29 -32.78
CA GLU A 140 56.38 -20.98 -33.83
C GLU A 140 54.93 -21.05 -33.33
N PHE A 141 54.57 -22.07 -32.53
CA PHE A 141 53.25 -22.15 -31.91
C PHE A 141 52.99 -20.99 -30.96
N ARG A 142 53.96 -20.66 -30.10
CA ARG A 142 53.87 -19.51 -29.19
C ARG A 142 53.67 -18.20 -29.97
N GLN A 143 54.40 -17.99 -31.06
CA GLN A 143 54.24 -16.79 -31.89
C GLN A 143 52.88 -16.71 -32.56
N LYS A 144 52.33 -17.85 -33.02
CA LYS A 144 50.96 -17.93 -33.56
C LYS A 144 49.92 -17.61 -32.49
N ASP A 145 50.04 -18.23 -31.32
CA ASP A 145 49.14 -18.00 -30.20
C ASP A 145 49.21 -16.56 -29.67
N GLU A 146 50.40 -15.96 -29.60
CA GLU A 146 50.59 -14.55 -29.24
C GLU A 146 49.95 -13.62 -30.28
N ALA A 147 50.09 -13.91 -31.57
CA ALA A 147 49.44 -13.15 -32.64
C ALA A 147 47.91 -13.27 -32.60
N GLU A 148 47.37 -14.48 -32.38
CA GLU A 148 45.94 -14.72 -32.21
C GLU A 148 45.39 -14.02 -30.95
N LEU A 149 46.14 -14.05 -29.85
CA LEU A 149 45.79 -13.36 -28.61
C LEU A 149 45.74 -11.85 -28.81
N ASP A 150 46.69 -11.28 -29.54
CA ASP A 150 46.71 -9.83 -29.82
C ASP A 150 45.59 -9.43 -30.78
N GLU A 151 45.24 -10.27 -31.77
CA GLU A 151 44.06 -10.06 -32.60
C GLU A 151 42.76 -10.10 -31.77
N LEU A 152 42.64 -11.08 -30.85
CA LEU A 152 41.50 -11.18 -29.93
C LEU A 152 41.41 -10.00 -28.97
N LYS A 153 42.55 -9.50 -28.45
CA LYS A 153 42.59 -8.28 -27.62
C LYS A 153 42.14 -7.06 -28.40
N MET A 154 42.59 -6.90 -29.65
CA MET A 154 42.15 -5.80 -30.52
C MET A 154 40.65 -5.87 -30.81
N ARG A 155 40.12 -7.07 -31.10
CA ARG A 155 38.69 -7.30 -31.33
C ARG A 155 37.85 -7.07 -30.07
N CYS A 156 38.33 -7.53 -28.92
CA CYS A 156 37.69 -7.29 -27.62
C CYS A 156 37.71 -5.80 -27.25
N GLY A 157 38.81 -5.10 -27.51
CA GLY A 157 38.92 -3.65 -27.34
C GLY A 157 37.96 -2.86 -28.24
N ALA A 158 37.83 -3.25 -29.51
CA ALA A 158 36.88 -2.66 -30.44
C ALA A 158 35.43 -2.93 -30.01
N SER A 159 35.11 -4.16 -29.60
CA SER A 159 33.79 -4.54 -29.08
C SER A 159 33.45 -3.79 -27.79
N LYS A 160 34.41 -3.65 -26.87
CA LYS A 160 34.27 -2.86 -25.64
C LYS A 160 34.03 -1.38 -25.93
N SER A 161 34.79 -0.78 -26.86
CA SER A 161 34.58 0.61 -27.28
C SER A 161 33.19 0.81 -27.93
N SER A 162 32.73 -0.15 -28.73
CA SER A 162 31.38 -0.14 -29.29
C SER A 162 30.31 -0.26 -28.20
N ALA A 163 30.49 -1.17 -27.24
CA ALA A 163 29.60 -1.33 -26.10
C ALA A 163 29.56 -0.08 -25.21
N ASP A 164 30.70 0.58 -24.99
CA ASP A 164 30.79 1.84 -24.23
C ASP A 164 30.09 2.99 -24.97
N LYS A 165 30.17 3.05 -26.31
CA LYS A 165 29.39 4.00 -27.12
C LYS A 165 27.89 3.71 -27.01
N MET A 166 27.49 2.44 -27.10
CA MET A 166 26.08 2.06 -26.93
C MET A 166 25.57 2.37 -25.52
N ARG A 167 26.37 2.13 -24.47
CA ARG A 167 26.04 2.53 -23.09
C ARG A 167 25.86 4.04 -22.97
N LYS A 168 26.80 4.84 -23.51
CA LYS A 168 26.67 6.30 -23.53
C LYS A 168 25.42 6.78 -24.27
N ASN A 169 25.07 6.13 -25.39
CA ASN A 169 23.84 6.44 -26.12
C ASN A 169 22.59 6.07 -25.33
N VAL A 170 22.59 4.91 -24.64
CA VAL A 170 21.49 4.51 -23.75
C VAL A 170 21.36 5.50 -22.58
N ASP A 171 22.45 5.92 -21.97
CA ASP A 171 22.44 6.91 -20.88
C ASP A 171 21.93 8.27 -21.38
N ALA A 172 22.28 8.67 -22.61
CA ALA A 172 21.77 9.88 -23.24
C ALA A 172 20.27 9.78 -23.53
N SER A 173 19.83 8.69 -24.16
CA SER A 173 18.40 8.41 -24.40
C SER A 173 17.61 8.31 -23.10
N GLN A 174 18.20 7.77 -22.02
CA GLN A 174 17.56 7.70 -20.71
C GLN A 174 17.40 9.08 -20.10
N LYS A 175 18.42 9.94 -20.17
CA LYS A 175 18.32 11.34 -19.73
C LYS A 175 17.30 12.12 -20.56
N GLU A 176 17.26 11.90 -21.87
CA GLU A 176 16.26 12.49 -22.75
C GLU A 176 14.86 12.00 -22.38
N LEU A 177 14.65 10.70 -22.15
CA LEU A 177 13.39 10.14 -21.68
C LEU A 177 12.99 10.69 -20.32
N ASP A 178 13.91 10.83 -19.38
CA ASP A 178 13.65 11.39 -18.06
C ASP A 178 13.26 12.88 -18.18
N SER A 179 13.94 13.65 -19.03
CA SER A 179 13.56 15.03 -19.33
C SER A 179 12.19 15.12 -20.02
N LEU A 180 11.89 14.21 -20.95
CA LEU A 180 10.61 14.15 -21.64
C LEU A 180 9.49 13.74 -20.67
N ASN A 181 9.77 12.81 -19.75
CA ASN A 181 8.85 12.40 -18.70
C ASN A 181 8.60 13.54 -17.69
N GLU A 182 9.61 14.32 -17.37
CA GLU A 182 9.48 15.51 -16.52
C GLU A 182 8.60 16.56 -17.21
N THR A 183 8.86 16.87 -18.49
CA THR A 183 8.00 17.78 -19.27
C THR A 183 6.59 17.24 -19.43
N LEU A 184 6.42 15.93 -19.63
CA LEU A 184 5.10 15.29 -19.71
C LEU A 184 4.37 15.31 -18.37
N ARG A 185 5.07 15.18 -17.23
CA ARG A 185 4.48 15.39 -15.89
C ARG A 185 4.06 16.83 -15.69
N GLN A 186 4.87 17.80 -16.12
CA GLN A 186 4.51 19.22 -16.07
C GLN A 186 3.28 19.50 -16.94
N VAL A 187 3.25 19.00 -18.18
CA VAL A 187 2.08 19.14 -19.08
C VAL A 187 0.85 18.46 -18.49
N LYS A 188 0.96 17.27 -17.90
CA LYS A 188 -0.17 16.61 -17.22
C LYS A 188 -0.68 17.41 -16.03
N LYS A 189 0.22 17.99 -15.21
CA LYS A 189 -0.17 18.90 -14.12
C LYS A 189 -0.89 20.12 -14.68
N TYR A 190 -0.36 20.77 -15.72
CA TYR A 190 -1.03 21.88 -16.38
C TYR A 190 -2.37 21.48 -16.98
N ASP A 191 -2.51 20.30 -17.58
CA ASP A 191 -3.77 19.81 -18.13
C ASP A 191 -4.79 19.53 -17.03
N ASP A 192 -4.37 18.96 -15.89
CA ASP A 192 -5.25 18.69 -14.75
C ASP A 192 -5.65 19.98 -14.03
N GLU A 193 -4.72 20.92 -13.87
CA GLU A 193 -4.98 22.29 -13.40
C GLU A 193 -5.96 23.00 -14.35
N MET A 194 -5.70 22.99 -15.66
CA MET A 194 -6.58 23.57 -16.68
C MET A 194 -7.95 22.89 -16.69
N LYS A 195 -8.05 21.56 -16.55
CA LYS A 195 -9.35 20.88 -16.40
C LYS A 195 -10.07 21.32 -15.13
N SER A 196 -9.34 21.49 -14.02
CA SER A 196 -9.91 21.96 -12.76
C SER A 196 -10.40 23.41 -12.89
N GLU A 197 -9.63 24.30 -13.55
CA GLU A 197 -10.02 25.68 -13.84
C GLU A 197 -11.19 25.73 -14.82
N ILE A 198 -11.22 24.88 -15.86
CA ILE A 198 -12.36 24.75 -16.77
C ILE A 198 -13.60 24.24 -16.00
N ALA A 199 -13.45 23.33 -15.05
CA ALA A 199 -14.56 22.85 -14.22
C ALA A 199 -15.06 23.95 -13.27
N VAL A 200 -14.14 24.72 -12.66
CA VAL A 200 -14.47 25.87 -11.80
C VAL A 200 -15.15 26.96 -12.61
N THR A 201 -14.62 27.33 -13.78
CA THR A 201 -15.23 28.31 -14.69
C THR A 201 -16.57 27.82 -15.22
N LYS A 202 -16.71 26.54 -15.63
CA LYS A 202 -18.03 25.96 -15.99
C LYS A 202 -19.03 25.97 -14.84
N ARG A 203 -18.58 25.74 -13.60
CA ARG A 203 -19.44 25.80 -12.42
C ARG A 203 -19.80 27.25 -12.09
N ALA A 204 -18.86 28.18 -12.23
CA ALA A 204 -19.08 29.61 -12.06
C ALA A 204 -20.02 30.16 -13.12
N THR A 205 -19.87 29.78 -14.41
CA THR A 205 -20.80 30.17 -15.47
C THR A 205 -22.16 29.56 -15.28
N ARG A 206 -22.27 28.27 -14.91
CA ARG A 206 -23.57 27.67 -14.55
C ARG A 206 -24.23 28.36 -13.36
N LYS A 207 -23.44 28.74 -12.34
CA LYS A 207 -23.94 29.51 -11.20
C LYS A 207 -24.39 30.90 -11.63
N VAL A 208 -23.63 31.59 -12.48
CA VAL A 208 -24.01 32.87 -13.07
C VAL A 208 -25.27 32.73 -13.92
N ASP A 209 -25.42 31.69 -14.73
CA ASP A 209 -26.62 31.41 -15.52
C ASP A 209 -27.82 31.13 -14.63
N GLU A 210 -27.63 30.39 -13.53
CA GLU A 210 -28.67 30.12 -12.56
C GLU A 210 -29.06 31.38 -11.78
N ASP A 211 -28.08 32.17 -11.34
CA ASP A 211 -28.27 33.47 -10.70
C ASP A 211 -28.97 34.44 -11.67
N MET A 212 -28.60 34.46 -12.95
CA MET A 212 -29.22 35.23 -14.02
C MET A 212 -30.67 34.79 -14.23
N LYS A 213 -30.95 33.48 -14.33
CA LYS A 213 -32.33 32.97 -14.41
C LYS A 213 -33.15 33.31 -13.16
N ASN A 214 -32.54 33.27 -11.98
CA ASN A 214 -33.19 33.68 -10.74
C ASN A 214 -33.46 35.19 -10.74
N LEU A 215 -32.53 36.00 -11.27
CA LEU A 215 -32.70 37.44 -11.45
C LEU A 215 -33.78 37.74 -12.48
N GLU A 216 -33.85 37.02 -13.60
CA GLU A 216 -34.91 37.11 -14.60
C GLU A 216 -36.27 36.74 -14.00
N LYS A 217 -36.36 35.67 -13.20
CA LYS A 217 -37.61 35.33 -12.49
C LYS A 217 -38.02 36.40 -11.49
N ARG A 218 -37.07 36.98 -10.74
CA ARG A 218 -37.35 38.08 -9.81
C ARG A 218 -37.76 39.34 -10.57
N LYS A 219 -37.11 39.65 -11.68
CA LYS A 219 -37.46 40.76 -12.55
C LYS A 219 -38.84 40.55 -13.17
N LEU A 220 -39.16 39.35 -13.65
CA LEU A 220 -40.50 39.02 -14.14
C LEU A 220 -41.57 39.17 -13.04
N SER A 221 -41.27 38.74 -11.81
CA SER A 221 -42.16 38.93 -10.66
C SER A 221 -42.33 40.41 -10.30
N GLN A 222 -41.25 41.19 -10.42
CA GLN A 222 -41.27 42.63 -10.25
C GLN A 222 -42.05 43.31 -11.38
N ASP A 223 -41.90 42.87 -12.63
CA ASP A 223 -42.62 43.39 -13.79
C ASP A 223 -44.13 43.11 -13.62
N PHE A 224 -44.53 41.90 -13.20
CA PHE A 224 -45.93 41.61 -12.84
C PHE A 224 -46.44 42.45 -11.67
N TYR A 225 -45.59 42.72 -10.68
CA TYR A 225 -45.96 43.59 -9.57
C TYR A 225 -46.12 45.05 -10.03
N ILE A 226 -45.22 45.54 -10.88
CA ILE A 226 -45.31 46.85 -11.52
C ILE A 226 -46.58 46.93 -12.36
N ASP A 227 -46.91 45.90 -13.16
CA ASP A 227 -48.16 45.86 -13.92
C ASP A 227 -49.38 45.89 -13.00
N SER A 228 -49.34 45.17 -11.87
CA SER A 228 -50.42 45.23 -10.89
C SER A 228 -50.55 46.61 -10.23
N LEU A 229 -49.43 47.28 -9.96
CA LEU A 229 -49.41 48.64 -9.43
C LEU A 229 -49.88 49.65 -10.47
N ASN A 230 -49.48 49.49 -11.73
CA ASN A 230 -49.93 50.34 -12.83
C ASN A 230 -51.43 50.17 -13.09
N GLU A 231 -51.95 48.96 -13.00
CA GLU A 231 -53.37 48.67 -13.09
C GLU A 231 -54.13 49.26 -11.88
N GLN A 232 -53.57 49.19 -10.67
CA GLN A 232 -54.13 49.87 -9.50
C GLN A 232 -54.10 51.40 -9.64
N ILE A 233 -52.99 51.97 -10.15
CA ILE A 233 -52.89 53.40 -10.45
C ILE A 233 -53.96 53.79 -11.46
N ARG A 234 -54.11 53.02 -12.54
CA ARG A 234 -55.13 53.27 -13.57
C ARG A 234 -56.54 53.25 -12.99
N ARG A 235 -56.87 52.26 -12.14
CA ARG A 235 -58.17 52.22 -11.44
C ARG A 235 -58.36 53.40 -10.52
N LEU A 236 -57.33 53.77 -9.76
CA LEU A 236 -57.39 54.94 -8.88
C LEU A 236 -57.52 56.25 -9.67
N GLU A 237 -56.87 56.37 -10.83
CA GLU A 237 -57.02 57.50 -11.75
C GLU A 237 -58.43 57.57 -12.34
N GLU A 238 -59.01 56.42 -12.72
CA GLU A 238 -60.39 56.30 -13.17
C GLU A 238 -61.38 56.66 -12.04
N ASP A 239 -61.14 56.20 -10.81
CA ASP A 239 -61.95 56.52 -9.63
C ASP A 239 -61.85 58.01 -9.25
N ILE A 240 -60.66 58.60 -9.35
CA ILE A 240 -60.44 60.05 -9.17
C ILE A 240 -61.20 60.82 -10.25
N ALA A 241 -61.06 60.44 -11.52
CA ALA A 241 -61.76 61.11 -12.62
C ALA A 241 -63.28 61.00 -12.46
N LEU A 242 -63.80 59.86 -12.01
CA LEU A 242 -65.21 59.67 -11.71
C LEU A 242 -65.66 60.52 -10.51
N SER A 243 -64.85 60.59 -9.45
CA SER A 243 -65.14 61.43 -8.27
C SER A 243 -65.08 62.92 -8.61
N GLU A 244 -64.14 63.36 -9.44
CA GLU A 244 -64.06 64.73 -9.96
C GLU A 244 -65.26 65.06 -10.85
N ALA A 245 -65.68 64.14 -11.73
CA ALA A 245 -66.90 64.29 -12.51
C ALA A 245 -68.14 64.39 -11.61
N GLN A 246 -68.25 63.55 -10.58
CA GLN A 246 -69.33 63.67 -9.58
C GLN A 246 -69.29 64.99 -8.83
N LEU A 247 -68.10 65.46 -8.43
CA LEU A 247 -67.93 66.70 -7.69
C LEU A 247 -68.27 67.92 -8.55
N THR A 248 -67.93 67.92 -9.84
CA THR A 248 -68.34 68.99 -10.77
C THR A 248 -69.85 69.01 -11.00
N VAL A 249 -70.48 67.85 -11.16
CA VAL A 249 -71.95 67.73 -11.25
C VAL A 249 -72.61 68.21 -9.95
N GLN A 250 -72.11 67.79 -8.78
CA GLN A 250 -72.64 68.24 -7.49
C GLN A 250 -72.44 69.74 -7.28
N LEU A 251 -71.28 70.31 -7.65
CA LEU A 251 -71.07 71.76 -7.61
C LEU A 251 -72.06 72.49 -8.52
N GLY A 252 -72.29 71.97 -9.74
CA GLY A 252 -73.33 72.47 -10.64
C GLY A 252 -74.71 72.46 -9.98
N GLN A 253 -75.14 71.31 -9.46
CA GLN A 253 -76.42 71.17 -8.75
C GLN A 253 -76.53 72.07 -7.52
N THR A 254 -75.45 72.24 -6.74
CA THR A 254 -75.46 73.15 -5.58
C THR A 254 -75.51 74.61 -6.00
N ASN A 255 -74.92 74.97 -7.15
CA ASN A 255 -75.01 76.33 -7.68
C ASN A 255 -76.42 76.60 -8.21
N GLU A 256 -77.01 75.67 -8.98
CA GLU A 256 -78.41 75.75 -9.39
C GLU A 256 -79.35 75.85 -8.18
N ALA A 257 -79.14 75.03 -7.14
CA ALA A 257 -79.91 75.12 -5.90
C ALA A 257 -79.70 76.45 -5.16
N LYS A 258 -78.49 77.03 -5.19
CA LYS A 258 -78.22 78.35 -4.62
C LYS A 258 -78.89 79.47 -5.42
N GLU A 259 -78.90 79.38 -6.75
CA GLU A 259 -79.62 80.32 -7.61
C GLU A 259 -81.13 80.24 -7.32
N MET A 260 -81.69 79.03 -7.27
CA MET A 260 -83.09 78.82 -6.85
C MET A 260 -83.37 79.36 -5.45
N LEU A 261 -82.44 79.17 -4.49
CA LEU A 261 -82.58 79.74 -3.15
C LEU A 261 -82.52 81.28 -3.17
N GLN A 262 -81.65 81.88 -4.01
CA GLN A 262 -81.61 83.33 -4.18
C GLN A 262 -82.91 83.84 -4.81
N GLU A 263 -83.40 83.21 -5.88
CA GLU A 263 -84.68 83.56 -6.50
C GLU A 263 -85.84 83.43 -5.52
N THR A 264 -85.89 82.36 -4.73
CA THR A 264 -86.92 82.20 -3.69
C THR A 264 -86.78 83.22 -2.56
N VAL A 265 -85.56 83.60 -2.16
CA VAL A 265 -85.34 84.68 -1.18
C VAL A 265 -85.79 86.03 -1.75
N GLU A 266 -85.49 86.32 -3.02
CA GLU A 266 -85.96 87.53 -3.70
C GLU A 266 -87.50 87.56 -3.78
N GLU A 267 -88.14 86.43 -4.09
CA GLU A 267 -89.60 86.32 -4.08
C GLU A 267 -90.18 86.42 -2.65
N LEU A 268 -89.52 85.85 -1.64
CA LEU A 268 -89.92 86.03 -0.24
C LEU A 268 -89.79 87.49 0.22
N ASP A 269 -88.76 88.20 -0.23
CA ASP A 269 -88.58 89.63 0.05
C ASP A 269 -89.63 90.48 -0.65
N ARG A 270 -90.01 90.14 -1.90
CA ARG A 270 -91.16 90.76 -2.60
C ARG A 270 -92.46 90.54 -1.82
N ILE A 271 -92.74 89.30 -1.40
CA ILE A 271 -93.93 88.97 -0.59
C ILE A 271 -93.88 89.71 0.77
N ALA A 272 -92.72 89.80 1.41
CA ALA A 272 -92.58 90.52 2.68
C ALA A 272 -92.81 92.03 2.50
N PHE A 273 -92.36 92.61 1.39
CA PHE A 273 -92.65 93.99 1.02
C PHE A 273 -94.14 94.20 0.79
N GLU A 274 -94.79 93.35 -0.01
CA GLU A 274 -96.24 93.38 -0.24
C GLU A 274 -97.03 93.24 1.06
N LYS A 275 -96.64 92.30 1.93
CA LYS A 275 -97.25 92.11 3.26
C LYS A 275 -97.09 93.35 4.13
N LYS A 276 -95.90 93.98 4.17
CA LYS A 276 -95.70 95.25 4.89
C LYS A 276 -96.60 96.36 4.34
N GLN A 277 -96.72 96.47 3.02
CA GLN A 277 -97.59 97.44 2.36
C GLN A 277 -99.08 97.20 2.69
N LEU A 278 -99.54 95.95 2.61
CA LEU A 278 -100.88 95.53 2.99
C LEU A 278 -101.16 95.81 4.47
N VAL A 279 -100.23 95.50 5.38
CA VAL A 279 -100.38 95.83 6.80
C VAL A 279 -100.46 97.34 7.02
N LEU A 280 -99.72 98.14 6.26
CA LEU A 280 -99.78 99.61 6.35
C LEU A 280 -101.14 100.14 5.86
N GLN A 281 -101.65 99.61 4.75
CA GLN A 281 -103.01 99.90 4.25
C GLN A 281 -104.10 99.41 5.20
N TRP A 282 -103.91 98.26 5.83
CA TRP A 282 -104.85 97.72 6.83
C TRP A 282 -104.84 98.56 8.11
N LYS A 283 -103.67 98.96 8.61
CA LYS A 283 -103.56 99.87 9.77
C LYS A 283 -104.21 101.21 9.49
N SER A 284 -104.02 101.78 8.30
CA SER A 284 -104.65 103.07 7.95
C SER A 284 -106.18 102.95 7.86
N SER A 285 -106.70 101.85 7.31
CA SER A 285 -108.13 101.57 7.32
C SER A 285 -108.67 101.29 8.72
N LEU A 286 -107.90 100.64 9.61
CA LEU A 286 -108.26 100.44 11.02
C LEU A 286 -108.35 101.76 11.78
N VAL A 287 -107.41 102.71 11.63
CA VAL A 287 -107.56 104.01 12.32
C VAL A 287 -108.70 104.83 11.72
N ALA A 288 -109.00 104.68 10.42
CA ALA A 288 -110.18 105.27 9.81
C ALA A 288 -111.49 104.66 10.32
N LEU A 289 -111.48 103.39 10.76
CA LEU A 289 -112.60 102.71 11.43
C LEU A 289 -112.73 103.18 12.87
N ALA A 290 -111.63 103.22 13.63
CA ALA A 290 -111.61 103.70 15.02
C ALA A 290 -112.11 105.15 15.14
N ARG A 291 -111.72 106.04 14.22
CA ARG A 291 -112.26 107.42 14.16
C ARG A 291 -113.76 107.47 13.87
N ARG A 292 -114.29 106.52 13.07
CA ARG A 292 -115.74 106.40 12.83
C ARG A 292 -116.46 105.86 14.06
N ASP A 293 -115.89 104.88 14.76
CA ASP A 293 -116.46 104.32 15.98
C ASP A 293 -116.46 105.33 17.13
N GLU A 294 -115.44 106.17 17.24
CA GLU A 294 -115.40 107.29 18.19
C GLU A 294 -116.51 108.31 17.90
N ALA A 295 -116.69 108.68 16.62
CA ALA A 295 -117.81 109.53 16.21
C ALA A 295 -119.18 108.88 16.51
N LEU A 296 -119.31 107.56 16.32
CA LEU A 296 -120.53 106.80 16.61
C LEU A 296 -120.80 106.71 18.12
N SER A 297 -119.76 106.54 18.95
CA SER A 297 -119.84 106.56 20.41
C SER A 297 -120.35 107.90 20.94
N VAL A 298 -119.80 109.01 20.42
CA VAL A 298 -120.29 110.37 20.73
C VAL A 298 -121.76 110.52 20.34
N ALA A 299 -122.15 110.06 19.15
CA ALA A 299 -123.55 110.10 18.72
C ALA A 299 -124.48 109.24 19.62
N LYS A 300 -124.03 108.06 20.06
CA LYS A 300 -124.77 107.19 21.01
C LYS A 300 -124.91 107.83 22.40
N GLY A 301 -123.90 108.56 22.87
CA GLY A 301 -123.95 109.30 24.14
C GLY A 301 -125.07 110.34 24.12
N VAL A 302 -125.11 111.17 23.08
CA VAL A 302 -126.17 112.17 22.88
C VAL A 302 -127.56 111.51 22.84
N LEU A 303 -127.69 110.35 22.16
CA LEU A 303 -128.95 109.61 22.10
C LEU A 303 -129.39 109.11 23.49
N LYS A 304 -128.46 108.59 24.30
CA LYS A 304 -128.75 108.11 25.66
C LYS A 304 -129.23 109.23 26.58
N ASP A 305 -128.62 110.40 26.49
CA ASP A 305 -129.04 111.56 27.30
C ASP A 305 -130.46 112.00 26.93
N THR A 306 -130.80 112.04 25.63
CA THR A 306 -132.17 112.34 25.18
C THR A 306 -133.21 111.29 25.60
N LEU A 307 -132.82 110.00 25.67
CA LEU A 307 -133.68 108.90 26.14
C LEU A 307 -133.88 108.93 27.66
N SER A 308 -132.88 109.36 28.44
CA SER A 308 -133.03 109.52 29.90
C SER A 308 -133.99 110.65 30.25
N ALA A 309 -133.91 111.78 29.55
CA ALA A 309 -134.81 112.91 29.75
C ALA A 309 -136.28 112.57 29.40
N THR A 310 -136.52 111.70 28.42
CA THR A 310 -137.88 111.21 28.10
C THR A 310 -138.40 110.24 29.16
N ARG A 311 -137.53 109.40 29.71
CA ARG A 311 -137.89 108.45 30.78
C ARG A 311 -138.24 109.15 32.10
N ASP A 312 -137.56 110.24 32.42
CA ASP A 312 -137.88 111.05 33.61
C ASP A 312 -139.26 111.74 33.48
N ALA A 313 -139.61 112.22 32.28
CA ALA A 313 -140.95 112.75 31.99
C ALA A 313 -142.06 111.66 32.01
N GLU A 314 -141.73 110.42 31.64
CA GLU A 314 -142.64 109.26 31.76
C GLU A 314 -142.89 108.87 33.23
N VAL A 315 -141.89 108.99 34.10
CA VAL A 315 -142.02 108.67 35.54
C VAL A 315 -142.89 109.71 36.28
N GLU A 316 -142.78 111.00 35.97
CA GLU A 316 -143.67 112.04 36.52
C GLU A 316 -145.14 111.83 36.09
N THR A 317 -145.37 111.46 34.83
CA THR A 317 -146.72 111.19 34.32
C THR A 317 -147.34 109.91 34.88
N GLU A 318 -146.54 108.88 35.20
CA GLU A 318 -147.03 107.71 35.94
C GLU A 318 -147.29 108.00 37.44
N GLY A 319 -146.55 108.92 38.06
CA GLY A 319 -146.78 109.37 39.45
C GLY A 319 -148.17 109.99 39.63
N ILE A 320 -148.54 110.93 38.76
CA ILE A 320 -149.86 111.60 38.76
C ILE A 320 -150.99 110.58 38.49
N ARG A 321 -150.74 109.55 37.66
CA ARG A 321 -151.71 108.46 37.40
C ARG A 321 -151.91 107.53 38.61
N ARG A 322 -150.91 107.36 39.50
CA ARG A 322 -151.01 106.52 40.71
C ARG A 322 -151.77 107.22 41.85
N GLU A 323 -151.69 108.54 41.97
CA GLU A 323 -152.48 109.31 42.96
C GLU A 323 -153.97 109.32 42.64
N ILE A 324 -154.34 109.39 41.35
CA ILE A 324 -155.74 109.30 40.89
C ILE A 324 -156.32 107.89 41.12
N LYS A 325 -155.52 106.82 40.97
CA LYS A 325 -155.97 105.43 41.25
C LYS A 325 -156.22 105.16 42.74
N LYS A 326 -155.39 105.70 43.64
CA LYS A 326 -155.59 105.56 45.10
C LYS A 326 -156.92 106.18 45.57
N ALA A 327 -157.32 107.31 44.99
CA ALA A 327 -158.60 107.95 45.29
C ALA A 327 -159.84 107.14 44.81
N VAL A 328 -159.68 106.26 43.82
CA VAL A 328 -160.74 105.36 43.29
C VAL A 328 -160.79 104.03 44.07
N GLU A 329 -159.64 103.50 44.49
CA GLU A 329 -159.52 102.27 45.29
C GLU A 329 -160.04 102.44 46.74
N GLU A 330 -159.99 103.65 47.31
CA GLU A 330 -160.64 103.98 48.60
C GLU A 330 -162.18 104.02 48.51
N HIS A 331 -162.75 104.32 47.34
CA HIS A 331 -164.21 104.30 47.10
C HIS A 331 -164.73 102.87 46.81
N GLU A 332 -163.95 102.01 46.15
CA GLU A 332 -164.31 100.60 45.86
C GLU A 332 -164.11 99.65 47.06
N SER A 333 -163.19 99.97 47.98
CA SER A 333 -162.93 99.16 49.18
C SER A 333 -163.98 99.31 50.29
N LEU A 334 -164.77 100.39 50.33
CA LEU A 334 -165.97 100.47 51.19
C LEU A 334 -167.16 99.64 50.63
N LEU A 335 -167.11 99.24 49.36
CA LEU A 335 -168.04 98.29 48.71
C LEU A 335 -167.58 96.82 48.80
N SER A 336 -166.29 96.57 49.08
CA SER A 336 -165.69 95.23 49.29
C SER A 336 -166.55 94.30 50.11
N LEU A 337 -166.94 94.77 51.28
CA LEU A 337 -167.00 93.88 52.42
C LEU A 337 -168.38 93.24 52.54
N ARG A 338 -169.33 93.70 51.72
CA ARG A 338 -170.67 93.14 51.58
C ARG A 338 -170.67 91.81 50.82
N ASN A 339 -169.92 91.69 49.71
CA ASN A 339 -170.01 90.51 48.83
C ASN A 339 -169.03 89.39 49.19
N ARG A 340 -168.11 89.65 50.12
CA ARG A 340 -167.13 88.66 50.64
C ARG A 340 -167.73 87.59 51.55
N LEU A 341 -168.95 87.74 52.08
CA LEU A 341 -169.50 86.75 53.02
C LEU A 341 -170.33 85.61 52.37
N ASP A 342 -170.70 85.70 51.08
CA ASP A 342 -171.68 84.77 50.46
C ASP A 342 -171.09 83.58 49.65
N THR A 343 -169.82 83.59 49.18
CA THR A 343 -169.32 82.56 48.23
C THR A 343 -168.11 81.74 48.67
N GLU A 344 -167.43 82.10 49.75
CA GLU A 344 -166.53 81.17 50.48
C GLU A 344 -167.28 79.91 50.99
N ALA A 345 -168.61 79.93 50.97
CA ALA A 345 -169.48 78.80 51.30
C ALA A 345 -169.53 77.67 50.24
N LYS A 346 -168.86 77.77 49.07
CA LYS A 346 -168.93 76.75 47.99
C LYS A 346 -167.58 76.19 47.54
N SER A 347 -166.74 75.85 48.51
CA SER A 347 -166.17 74.50 48.50
C SER A 347 -165.18 74.17 47.35
N ILE A 348 -163.87 74.32 47.49
CA ILE A 348 -163.04 73.66 48.53
C ILE A 348 -163.36 72.16 48.76
N GLU A 349 -164.47 71.59 48.26
CA GLU A 349 -164.84 70.19 48.51
C GLU A 349 -164.23 69.15 47.55
N GLU A 350 -163.85 69.43 46.30
CA GLU A 350 -163.71 68.30 45.35
C GLU A 350 -162.32 68.02 44.71
N ALA A 351 -161.32 68.90 44.78
CA ALA A 351 -160.07 68.70 44.00
C ALA A 351 -158.92 67.93 44.71
N THR A 352 -159.01 67.66 46.01
CA THR A 352 -157.92 67.13 46.87
C THR A 352 -157.56 65.64 46.76
N LEU A 353 -158.10 64.83 45.83
CA LEU A 353 -157.97 63.36 45.94
C LEU A 353 -157.14 62.58 44.89
N LYS A 354 -156.70 63.16 43.76
CA LYS A 354 -156.24 62.35 42.60
C LYS A 354 -154.73 62.21 42.30
N LEU A 355 -153.82 63.02 42.85
CA LEU A 355 -152.37 62.93 42.51
C LEU A 355 -151.50 62.19 43.56
N ARG A 356 -152.13 61.35 44.37
CA ARG A 356 -151.62 60.79 45.63
C ARG A 356 -150.60 59.64 45.56
N ALA A 357 -150.18 59.10 44.42
CA ALA A 357 -149.53 57.78 44.49
C ALA A 357 -148.45 57.55 43.45
N GLU A 358 -147.80 58.64 43.02
CA GLU A 358 -146.37 58.70 42.69
C GLU A 358 -145.62 57.64 43.53
N HIS A 359 -145.49 56.39 43.10
CA HIS A 359 -144.98 55.88 41.83
C HIS A 359 -143.48 56.02 41.82
N GLN A 360 -142.81 55.29 42.70
CA GLN A 360 -141.88 54.26 42.25
C GLN A 360 -140.85 54.01 43.35
N GLU A 361 -140.77 52.82 43.96
CA GLU A 361 -140.54 51.50 43.31
C GLU A 361 -139.10 51.36 42.77
N THR A 362 -138.32 52.44 42.67
CA THR A 362 -136.92 52.42 42.21
C THR A 362 -135.87 52.26 43.32
N LEU A 363 -136.30 52.12 44.58
CA LEU A 363 -135.43 52.07 45.76
C LEU A 363 -135.11 50.65 46.29
N SER A 364 -135.68 49.57 45.71
CA SER A 364 -135.55 48.20 46.25
C SER A 364 -134.54 47.27 45.55
N GLU A 365 -133.86 47.70 44.48
CA GLU A 365 -132.94 46.84 43.71
C GLU A 365 -131.50 46.75 44.29
N TYR A 366 -131.14 47.59 45.27
CA TYR A 366 -129.78 47.67 45.84
C TYR A 366 -129.42 46.55 46.85
N ASP A 367 -130.40 45.82 47.38
CA ASP A 367 -130.23 44.87 48.51
C ASP A 367 -129.79 43.44 48.10
N MET A 368 -129.66 43.17 46.79
CA MET A 368 -129.39 41.81 46.26
C MET A 368 -127.90 41.48 45.99
N LEU A 369 -126.98 42.46 46.01
CA LEU A 369 -125.57 42.27 45.62
C LEU A 369 -124.63 41.83 46.76
N GLU A 370 -125.07 41.89 48.03
CA GLU A 370 -124.24 41.57 49.20
C GLU A 370 -124.14 40.06 49.52
N LYS A 371 -125.00 39.20 48.92
CA LYS A 371 -125.11 37.77 49.27
C LYS A 371 -124.25 36.80 48.44
N SER A 372 -123.46 37.23 47.45
CA SER A 372 -122.64 36.33 46.60
C SER A 372 -121.19 36.09 47.10
N LEU A 373 -120.72 36.84 48.10
CA LEU A 373 -119.31 36.87 48.53
C LEU A 373 -118.96 35.81 49.61
N ILE A 374 -119.96 35.22 50.28
CA ILE A 374 -119.77 34.28 51.41
C ILE A 374 -119.45 32.83 50.97
N ASN A 375 -119.84 32.41 49.75
CA ASN A 375 -119.65 31.03 49.26
C ASN A 375 -118.23 30.68 48.77
N ALA A 376 -117.29 31.64 48.75
CA ALA A 376 -115.92 31.43 48.29
C ALA A 376 -114.97 30.92 49.39
N ASN A 377 -115.20 31.32 50.65
CA ASN A 377 -114.28 31.03 51.77
C ASN A 377 -114.36 29.60 52.31
N GLU A 378 -115.43 28.85 52.06
CA GLU A 378 -115.57 27.46 52.56
C GLU A 378 -114.81 26.40 51.73
N ARG A 379 -114.39 26.72 50.49
CA ARG A 379 -113.65 25.77 49.62
C ARG A 379 -112.16 25.69 49.95
N GLU A 380 -111.59 26.72 50.57
CA GLU A 380 -110.15 26.79 50.90
C GLU A 380 -109.78 25.94 52.13
N ALA A 381 -110.70 25.74 53.07
CA ALA A 381 -110.48 24.96 54.29
C ALA A 381 -110.35 23.43 54.05
N GLN A 382 -110.91 22.89 52.96
CA GLN A 382 -110.84 21.46 52.64
C GLN A 382 -109.52 21.03 51.97
N ALA A 383 -108.77 21.95 51.37
CA ALA A 383 -107.47 21.66 50.75
C ALA A 383 -106.34 21.49 51.79
N HIS A 384 -106.43 22.18 52.94
CA HIS A 384 -105.42 22.13 54.00
C HIS A 384 -105.40 20.81 54.80
N SER A 385 -106.52 20.08 54.90
CA SER A 385 -106.59 18.82 55.66
C SER A 385 -105.97 17.63 54.91
N LEU A 386 -105.96 17.65 53.57
CA LEU A 386 -105.36 16.61 52.74
C LEU A 386 -103.82 16.67 52.71
N ALA A 387 -103.22 17.86 52.83
CA ALA A 387 -101.77 18.04 52.85
C ALA A 387 -101.11 17.38 54.10
N ASN A 388 -101.75 17.46 55.26
CA ASN A 388 -101.23 16.89 56.51
C ASN A 388 -101.25 15.34 56.54
N SER A 389 -102.15 14.71 55.76
CA SER A 389 -102.23 13.24 55.61
C SER A 389 -101.11 12.66 54.74
N ILE A 390 -100.61 13.43 53.77
CA ILE A 390 -99.50 13.03 52.90
C ILE A 390 -98.15 13.13 53.65
N SER A 391 -98.00 14.11 54.53
CA SER A 391 -96.80 14.30 55.36
C SER A 391 -96.52 13.13 56.32
N SER A 392 -97.56 12.56 56.96
CA SER A 392 -97.38 11.44 57.91
C SER A 392 -96.98 10.11 57.23
N LYS A 393 -97.42 9.88 55.98
CA LYS A 393 -97.00 8.72 55.17
C LYS A 393 -95.55 8.82 54.69
N MET A 394 -95.06 10.03 54.47
CA MET A 394 -93.66 10.27 54.07
C MET A 394 -92.68 9.93 55.21
N SER A 395 -93.07 10.17 56.47
CA SER A 395 -92.26 9.82 57.64
C SER A 395 -92.15 8.31 57.89
N SER A 396 -93.15 7.50 57.53
CA SER A 396 -93.07 6.03 57.73
C SER A 396 -92.21 5.35 56.67
N VAL A 397 -92.15 5.90 55.45
CA VAL A 397 -91.29 5.38 54.36
C VAL A 397 -89.81 5.63 54.66
N ASN A 398 -89.46 6.78 55.24
CA ASN A 398 -88.08 7.08 55.63
C ASN A 398 -87.53 6.10 56.68
N ASN A 399 -88.34 5.70 57.67
CA ASN A 399 -87.88 4.75 58.70
C ASN A 399 -87.64 3.33 58.15
N SER A 400 -88.37 2.89 57.12
CA SER A 400 -88.09 1.61 56.44
C SER A 400 -86.81 1.66 55.59
N ILE A 401 -86.48 2.82 55.02
CA ILE A 401 -85.23 3.01 54.28
C ILE A 401 -84.01 2.88 55.21
N ASP A 402 -84.09 3.40 56.44
CA ASP A 402 -83.00 3.32 57.43
C ASP A 402 -82.75 1.90 57.98
N LEU A 403 -83.75 1.01 57.92
CA LEU A 403 -83.57 -0.40 58.30
C LEU A 403 -82.87 -1.19 57.18
N VAL A 404 -83.31 -0.98 55.94
CA VAL A 404 -82.72 -1.63 54.74
C VAL A 404 -81.27 -1.19 54.53
N THR A 405 -80.92 0.05 54.86
CA THR A 405 -79.52 0.53 54.77
C THR A 405 -78.59 -0.13 55.79
N ARG A 406 -79.06 -0.48 57.00
CA ARG A 406 -78.25 -1.23 57.99
C ARG A 406 -78.02 -2.68 57.58
N GLU A 407 -79.03 -3.34 57.03
CA GLU A 407 -78.89 -4.70 56.49
C GLU A 407 -77.96 -4.72 55.27
N ARG A 408 -78.01 -3.69 54.42
CA ARG A 408 -77.06 -3.50 53.31
C ARG A 408 -75.61 -3.42 53.82
N HIS A 409 -75.34 -2.61 54.85
CA HIS A 409 -73.98 -2.47 55.38
C HIS A 409 -73.44 -3.76 56.02
N ALA A 410 -74.29 -4.54 56.70
CA ALA A 410 -73.87 -5.83 57.28
C ALA A 410 -73.57 -6.90 56.21
N LEU A 411 -74.23 -6.84 55.05
CA LEU A 411 -73.92 -7.69 53.90
C LEU A 411 -72.66 -7.21 53.15
N GLU A 412 -72.45 -5.89 53.05
CA GLU A 412 -71.22 -5.30 52.48
C GLU A 412 -69.97 -5.74 53.27
N GLU A 413 -70.01 -5.74 54.61
CA GLU A 413 -68.87 -6.13 55.45
C GLU A 413 -68.52 -7.64 55.32
N LYS A 414 -69.53 -8.51 55.16
CA LYS A 414 -69.33 -9.95 54.87
C LYS A 414 -68.76 -10.18 53.47
N ILE A 415 -69.13 -9.36 52.48
CA ILE A 415 -68.56 -9.38 51.14
C ILE A 415 -67.09 -8.95 51.17
N ASP A 416 -66.75 -7.95 51.99
CA ASP A 416 -65.38 -7.46 52.11
C ASP A 416 -64.45 -8.49 52.77
N SER A 417 -64.92 -9.24 53.78
CA SER A 417 -64.15 -10.34 54.35
C SER A 417 -63.92 -11.49 53.36
N ALA A 418 -64.93 -11.84 52.55
CA ALA A 418 -64.81 -12.87 51.52
C ALA A 418 -63.88 -12.44 50.37
N LYS A 419 -63.88 -11.15 50.00
CA LYS A 419 -62.93 -10.57 49.04
C LYS A 419 -61.49 -10.60 49.55
N HIS A 420 -61.28 -10.42 50.85
CA HIS A 420 -59.93 -10.43 51.44
C HIS A 420 -59.30 -11.84 51.40
N GLU A 421 -60.05 -12.89 51.71
CA GLU A 421 -59.61 -14.29 51.56
C GLU A 421 -59.36 -14.66 50.09
N GLN A 422 -60.20 -14.19 49.17
CA GLN A 422 -59.98 -14.37 47.73
C GLN A 422 -58.69 -13.64 47.25
N SER A 423 -58.35 -12.50 47.85
CA SER A 423 -57.12 -11.74 47.57
C SER A 423 -55.83 -12.44 48.03
N ALA A 424 -55.88 -13.26 49.08
CA ALA A 424 -54.74 -14.05 49.51
C ALA A 424 -54.42 -15.21 48.53
N MET A 425 -55.46 -15.85 47.97
CA MET A 425 -55.32 -16.85 46.89
C MET A 425 -54.87 -16.23 45.55
N LEU A 426 -55.05 -14.91 45.40
CA LEU A 426 -54.61 -14.16 44.23
C LEU A 426 -53.10 -14.04 44.08
N LYS A 427 -52.26 -14.26 45.10
CA LYS A 427 -50.79 -14.10 44.95
C LYS A 427 -50.10 -15.25 44.21
N ALA A 428 -50.53 -16.51 44.40
CA ALA A 428 -50.02 -17.65 43.64
C ALA A 428 -50.62 -17.70 42.22
N THR A 429 -51.90 -17.32 42.09
CA THR A 429 -52.51 -17.11 40.77
C THR A 429 -51.99 -15.85 40.09
N ASN A 430 -51.42 -14.85 40.78
CA ASN A 430 -50.87 -13.65 40.13
C ASN A 430 -49.60 -13.94 39.34
N ASN A 431 -48.73 -14.85 39.78
CA ASN A 431 -47.55 -15.24 39.00
C ASN A 431 -47.95 -16.04 37.75
N LEU A 432 -48.90 -16.99 37.89
CA LEU A 432 -49.50 -17.68 36.75
C LEU A 432 -50.29 -16.73 35.84
N LYS A 433 -51.01 -15.76 36.40
CA LYS A 433 -51.70 -14.68 35.67
C LYS A 433 -50.72 -13.73 35.02
N GLN A 434 -49.50 -13.56 35.52
CA GLN A 434 -48.52 -12.68 34.89
C GLN A 434 -47.89 -13.38 33.68
N THR A 435 -47.64 -14.69 33.77
CA THR A 435 -47.29 -15.51 32.61
C THR A 435 -48.45 -15.64 31.63
N GLU A 436 -49.67 -15.86 32.10
CA GLU A 436 -50.89 -15.92 31.31
C GLU A 436 -51.19 -14.56 30.67
N LYS A 437 -50.99 -13.44 31.36
CA LYS A 437 -51.12 -12.09 30.79
C LYS A 437 -50.04 -11.80 29.76
N SER A 438 -48.81 -12.27 29.95
CA SER A 438 -47.77 -12.13 28.92
C SER A 438 -48.09 -12.97 27.69
N LEU A 439 -48.63 -14.18 27.88
CA LEU A 439 -49.01 -15.08 26.80
C LEU A 439 -50.29 -14.61 26.09
N LEU A 440 -51.29 -14.15 26.83
CA LEU A 440 -52.49 -13.48 26.33
C LEU A 440 -52.15 -12.15 25.66
N ALA A 441 -51.19 -11.36 26.16
CA ALA A 441 -50.76 -10.14 25.48
C ALA A 441 -50.13 -10.47 24.12
N LYS A 442 -49.31 -11.53 24.03
CA LYS A 442 -48.77 -12.02 22.75
C LYS A 442 -49.84 -12.61 21.84
N ILE A 443 -50.80 -13.33 22.39
CA ILE A 443 -51.94 -13.86 21.63
C ILE A 443 -52.80 -12.70 21.13
N HIS A 444 -53.15 -11.73 21.96
CA HIS A 444 -53.90 -10.54 21.59
C HIS A 444 -53.14 -9.65 20.60
N GLU A 445 -51.83 -9.53 20.72
CA GLU A 445 -51.00 -8.84 19.73
C GLU A 445 -51.07 -9.56 18.37
N LYS A 446 -50.99 -10.90 18.37
CA LYS A 446 -51.14 -11.71 17.14
C LYS A 446 -52.57 -11.74 16.61
N GLU A 447 -53.58 -11.71 17.48
CA GLU A 447 -54.99 -11.57 17.11
C GLU A 447 -55.29 -10.17 16.59
N PHE A 448 -54.67 -9.13 17.13
CA PHE A 448 -54.78 -7.76 16.65
C PHE A 448 -54.07 -7.58 15.31
N GLU A 449 -52.89 -8.17 15.13
CA GLU A 449 -52.23 -8.26 13.83
C GLU A 449 -53.10 -9.02 12.82
N ALA A 450 -53.66 -10.18 13.21
CA ALA A 450 -54.55 -10.96 12.35
C ALA A 450 -55.84 -10.20 12.02
N ALA A 451 -56.44 -9.52 13.00
CA ALA A 451 -57.62 -8.68 12.81
C ALA A 451 -57.31 -7.45 11.96
N ASN A 452 -56.12 -6.85 12.10
CA ASN A 452 -55.66 -5.76 11.24
C ASN A 452 -55.46 -6.24 9.81
N ILE A 453 -54.82 -7.39 9.59
CA ILE A 453 -54.67 -7.99 8.27
C ILE A 453 -56.04 -8.34 7.67
N GLN A 454 -56.96 -8.90 8.47
CA GLN A 454 -58.34 -9.16 8.02
C GLN A 454 -59.11 -7.88 7.73
N ASN A 455 -58.92 -6.82 8.52
CA ASN A 455 -59.54 -5.52 8.29
C ASN A 455 -58.93 -4.82 7.07
N GLU A 456 -57.64 -4.95 6.82
CA GLU A 456 -56.97 -4.48 5.60
C GLU A 456 -57.46 -5.26 4.38
N LEU A 457 -57.56 -6.58 4.47
CA LEU A 457 -58.16 -7.41 3.43
C LEU A 457 -59.64 -7.06 3.19
N ALA A 458 -60.40 -6.79 4.24
CA ALA A 458 -61.80 -6.35 4.13
C ALA A 458 -61.88 -4.94 3.53
N ARG A 459 -60.98 -4.01 3.90
CA ARG A 459 -60.88 -2.67 3.29
C ARG A 459 -60.53 -2.76 1.81
N ILE A 460 -59.53 -3.56 1.45
CA ILE A 460 -59.14 -3.79 0.06
C ILE A 460 -60.31 -4.44 -0.71
N SER A 461 -61.01 -5.41 -0.12
CA SER A 461 -62.19 -6.04 -0.73
C SER A 461 -63.34 -5.04 -0.90
N ILE A 462 -63.60 -4.17 0.08
CA ILE A 462 -64.57 -3.08 -0.03
C ILE A 462 -64.14 -2.08 -1.09
N ASP A 463 -62.85 -1.74 -1.19
CA ASP A 463 -62.34 -0.84 -2.22
C ASP A 463 -62.46 -1.46 -3.62
N ILE A 464 -62.21 -2.76 -3.75
CA ILE A 464 -62.46 -3.51 -4.99
C ILE A 464 -63.95 -3.44 -5.34
N LEU A 465 -64.84 -3.81 -4.41
CA LEU A 465 -66.30 -3.76 -4.62
C LEU A 465 -66.82 -2.34 -4.88
N ASN A 466 -66.23 -1.33 -4.25
CA ASN A 466 -66.59 0.08 -4.45
C ASN A 466 -66.10 0.56 -5.81
N ASN A 467 -64.91 0.16 -6.24
CA ASN A 467 -64.42 0.48 -7.59
C ASN A 467 -65.20 -0.29 -8.66
N GLU A 468 -65.57 -1.54 -8.43
CA GLU A 468 -66.48 -2.31 -9.29
C GLU A 468 -67.87 -1.67 -9.35
N GLY A 469 -68.43 -1.27 -8.20
CA GLY A 469 -69.70 -0.56 -8.11
C GLY A 469 -69.65 0.82 -8.76
N ARG A 470 -68.55 1.58 -8.62
CA ARG A 470 -68.32 2.84 -9.33
C ARG A 470 -68.21 2.61 -10.83
N ASN A 471 -67.50 1.58 -11.27
CA ASN A 471 -67.41 1.24 -12.69
C ASN A 471 -68.78 0.84 -13.26
N HIS A 472 -69.57 0.06 -12.51
CA HIS A 472 -70.92 -0.29 -12.91
C HIS A 472 -71.83 0.94 -12.99
N HIS A 473 -71.80 1.81 -11.97
CA HIS A 473 -72.55 3.06 -11.95
C HIS A 473 -72.14 4.01 -13.08
N LEU A 474 -70.84 4.09 -13.39
CA LEU A 474 -70.36 4.87 -14.53
C LEU A 474 -70.82 4.28 -15.86
N GLN A 475 -70.85 2.96 -16.00
CA GLN A 475 -71.42 2.30 -17.18
C GLN A 475 -72.92 2.54 -17.32
N GLU A 476 -73.66 2.48 -16.22
CA GLU A 476 -75.11 2.74 -16.19
C GLU A 476 -75.40 4.21 -16.51
N LYS A 477 -74.70 5.16 -15.88
CA LYS A 477 -74.77 6.59 -16.23
C LYS A 477 -74.40 6.85 -17.69
N LEU A 478 -73.39 6.16 -18.21
CA LEU A 478 -73.01 6.30 -19.62
C LEU A 478 -74.13 5.80 -20.54
N LYS A 479 -74.82 4.72 -20.16
CA LYS A 479 -76.00 4.20 -20.87
C LYS A 479 -77.19 5.16 -20.77
N GLU A 480 -77.47 5.72 -19.60
CA GLU A 480 -78.51 6.73 -19.38
C GLU A 480 -78.25 8.01 -20.16
N VAL A 481 -77.02 8.53 -20.13
CA VAL A 481 -76.64 9.74 -20.88
C VAL A 481 -76.72 9.48 -22.39
N LYS A 482 -76.33 8.29 -22.86
CA LYS A 482 -76.54 7.90 -24.25
C LYS A 482 -78.02 7.86 -24.62
N GLY A 483 -78.86 7.25 -23.78
CA GLY A 483 -80.31 7.23 -23.98
C GLY A 483 -80.94 8.63 -23.97
N ALA A 484 -80.55 9.48 -23.01
CA ALA A 484 -81.00 10.86 -22.94
C ALA A 484 -80.53 11.69 -24.15
N LEU A 485 -79.33 11.43 -24.67
CA LEU A 485 -78.84 12.07 -25.89
C LEU A 485 -79.65 11.63 -27.11
N GLU A 486 -79.98 10.34 -27.24
CA GLU A 486 -80.87 9.83 -28.28
C GLU A 486 -82.28 10.44 -28.18
N GLU A 487 -82.86 10.51 -26.97
CA GLU A 487 -84.15 11.15 -26.74
C GLU A 487 -84.13 12.64 -27.07
N LYS A 488 -83.05 13.35 -26.69
CA LYS A 488 -82.86 14.76 -27.03
C LYS A 488 -82.67 14.96 -28.53
N ASN A 489 -81.96 14.08 -29.23
CA ASN A 489 -81.87 14.11 -30.68
C ASN A 489 -83.25 13.93 -31.33
N VAL A 490 -84.07 13.00 -30.86
CA VAL A 490 -85.46 12.84 -31.33
C VAL A 490 -86.31 14.07 -31.00
N GLN A 491 -86.12 14.70 -29.83
CA GLN A 491 -86.80 15.96 -29.50
C GLN A 491 -86.34 17.11 -30.39
N VAL A 492 -85.05 17.20 -30.70
CA VAL A 492 -84.50 18.20 -31.63
C VAL A 492 -85.08 18.00 -33.02
N GLU A 493 -85.12 16.78 -33.55
CA GLU A 493 -85.78 16.47 -34.83
C GLU A 493 -87.25 16.92 -34.84
N LYS A 494 -88.00 16.62 -33.77
CA LYS A 494 -89.40 17.09 -33.63
C LYS A 494 -89.48 18.62 -33.59
N ARG A 495 -88.59 19.28 -32.86
CA ARG A 495 -88.54 20.76 -32.79
C ARG A 495 -88.15 21.38 -34.12
N GLU A 496 -87.25 20.79 -34.88
CA GLU A 496 -86.88 21.24 -36.21
C GLU A 496 -88.05 21.13 -37.19
N VAL A 497 -88.82 20.04 -37.12
CA VAL A 497 -90.06 19.88 -37.90
C VAL A 497 -91.10 20.92 -37.47
N ASP A 498 -91.29 21.13 -36.17
CA ASP A 498 -92.22 22.13 -35.64
C ASP A 498 -91.80 23.56 -35.98
N ILE A 499 -90.50 23.87 -36.00
CA ILE A 499 -89.97 25.18 -36.43
C ILE A 499 -90.27 25.38 -37.91
N LYS A 500 -90.04 24.38 -38.77
CA LYS A 500 -90.40 24.46 -40.20
C LYS A 500 -91.90 24.69 -40.38
N ARG A 501 -92.74 23.98 -39.62
CA ARG A 501 -94.19 24.16 -39.65
C ARG A 501 -94.61 25.56 -39.17
N ARG A 502 -94.10 26.03 -38.04
CA ARG A 502 -94.40 27.36 -37.50
C ARG A 502 -93.87 28.47 -38.39
N SER A 503 -92.72 28.30 -39.02
CA SER A 503 -92.20 29.24 -40.03
C SER A 503 -93.17 29.39 -41.20
N ASN A 504 -93.70 28.28 -41.72
CA ASN A 504 -94.72 28.31 -42.78
C ASN A 504 -96.04 28.94 -42.30
N GLU A 505 -96.47 28.67 -41.07
CA GLU A 505 -97.66 29.29 -40.47
C GLU A 505 -97.46 30.81 -40.23
N ILE A 506 -96.25 31.24 -39.87
CA ILE A 506 -95.89 32.65 -39.69
C ILE A 506 -95.92 33.37 -41.03
N GLU A 507 -95.35 32.81 -42.10
CA GLU A 507 -95.45 33.40 -43.46
C GLU A 507 -96.92 33.58 -43.88
N GLN A 508 -97.77 32.57 -43.63
CA GLN A 508 -99.21 32.66 -43.94
C GLN A 508 -99.93 33.72 -43.09
N LYS A 509 -99.60 33.83 -41.79
CA LYS A 509 -100.19 34.84 -40.90
C LYS A 509 -99.67 36.24 -41.20
N MET A 510 -98.41 36.41 -41.57
CA MET A 510 -97.82 37.67 -42.00
C MET A 510 -98.57 38.22 -43.23
N HIS A 511 -98.81 37.37 -44.24
CA HIS A 511 -99.65 37.75 -45.38
C HIS A 511 -101.10 38.12 -45.00
N LYS A 512 -101.65 37.53 -43.94
CA LYS A 512 -103.01 37.84 -43.45
C LYS A 512 -103.05 39.12 -42.62
N VAL A 513 -102.02 39.38 -41.82
CA VAL A 513 -101.84 40.63 -41.06
C VAL A 513 -101.63 41.80 -42.01
N ASP A 514 -100.81 41.66 -43.05
CA ASP A 514 -100.66 42.71 -44.08
C ASP A 514 -101.98 43.05 -44.77
N LYS A 515 -102.83 42.04 -44.99
CA LYS A 515 -104.15 42.22 -45.58
C LYS A 515 -105.13 42.90 -44.63
N LEU A 516 -105.08 42.56 -43.34
CA LEU A 516 -105.93 43.14 -42.29
C LEU A 516 -105.48 44.54 -41.89
N ASN A 517 -104.18 44.83 -41.82
CA ASN A 517 -103.65 46.16 -41.56
C ASN A 517 -104.03 47.14 -42.68
N ARG A 518 -104.00 46.70 -43.94
CA ARG A 518 -104.55 47.48 -45.07
C ARG A 518 -106.07 47.71 -45.01
N GLN A 519 -106.81 46.89 -44.28
CA GLN A 519 -108.24 47.07 -44.04
C GLN A 519 -108.50 47.92 -42.78
N TYR A 520 -107.63 47.84 -41.78
CA TYR A 520 -107.70 48.59 -40.54
C TYR A 520 -107.32 50.06 -40.74
N GLU A 521 -106.26 50.35 -41.52
CA GLU A 521 -105.92 51.72 -41.96
C GLU A 521 -107.07 52.38 -42.71
N LYS A 522 -107.88 51.62 -43.47
CA LYS A 522 -109.06 52.15 -44.17
C LYS A 522 -110.25 52.47 -43.24
N MET A 523 -110.29 51.89 -42.04
CA MET A 523 -111.40 52.03 -41.10
C MET A 523 -111.08 52.96 -39.92
N THR A 524 -109.82 53.38 -39.77
CA THR A 524 -109.34 54.22 -38.65
C THR A 524 -108.98 55.65 -39.04
N ASP A 525 -109.08 56.01 -40.32
CA ASP A 525 -108.73 57.32 -40.87
C ASP A 525 -109.75 58.45 -40.55
N GLY A 526 -110.45 58.40 -39.40
CA GLY A 526 -111.51 59.39 -39.15
C GLY A 526 -112.19 59.53 -37.80
N LEU A 527 -111.74 58.93 -36.70
CA LEU A 527 -112.35 59.17 -35.39
C LEU A 527 -111.31 59.19 -34.26
N GLU A 528 -110.87 60.39 -33.87
CA GLU A 528 -110.20 60.64 -32.60
C GLU A 528 -111.18 61.25 -31.58
N GLU A 529 -111.10 60.66 -30.39
CA GLU A 529 -111.51 61.09 -29.05
C GLU A 529 -112.88 60.70 -28.44
N PRO A 530 -112.89 60.41 -27.10
CA PRO A 530 -113.88 59.58 -26.43
C PRO A 530 -114.90 60.39 -25.60
N GLU A 531 -116.16 59.96 -25.62
CA GLU A 531 -117.23 60.49 -24.77
C GLU A 531 -117.00 60.25 -23.27
N ALA A 532 -117.48 61.19 -22.45
CA ALA A 532 -117.25 61.29 -21.01
C ALA A 532 -118.00 60.24 -20.17
N LEU A 533 -117.30 59.73 -19.15
CA LEU A 533 -117.69 58.65 -18.25
C LEU A 533 -118.85 58.99 -17.29
N GLY A 534 -119.84 58.09 -17.14
CA GLY A 534 -120.94 58.13 -16.16
C GLY A 534 -120.68 57.42 -14.82
N PRO A 535 -121.65 57.37 -13.87
CA PRO A 535 -121.44 56.88 -12.49
C PRO A 535 -121.06 55.40 -12.35
N LEU A 536 -121.54 54.54 -13.27
CA LEU A 536 -121.08 53.15 -13.39
C LEU A 536 -119.63 53.07 -13.88
N GLU A 537 -119.19 54.04 -14.68
CA GLU A 537 -117.79 54.13 -15.05
C GLU A 537 -116.91 54.70 -13.94
N ALA A 538 -117.46 55.45 -12.97
CA ALA A 538 -116.73 55.85 -11.77
C ALA A 538 -116.48 54.66 -10.82
N THR A 539 -117.45 53.75 -10.65
CA THR A 539 -117.24 52.50 -9.88
C THR A 539 -116.36 51.51 -10.64
N ILE A 540 -116.51 51.42 -11.97
CA ILE A 540 -115.55 50.69 -12.81
C ILE A 540 -114.17 51.34 -12.74
N LYS A 541 -114.04 52.67 -12.64
CA LYS A 541 -112.75 53.36 -12.41
C LYS A 541 -112.16 53.03 -11.04
N SER A 542 -112.98 52.93 -10.00
CA SER A 542 -112.54 52.51 -8.67
C SER A 542 -112.03 51.08 -8.70
N TYR A 543 -112.80 50.13 -9.23
CA TYR A 543 -112.34 48.74 -9.34
C TYR A 543 -111.17 48.59 -10.31
N LYS A 544 -111.10 49.38 -11.38
CA LYS A 544 -109.92 49.43 -12.26
C LYS A 544 -108.70 49.97 -11.50
N LYS A 545 -108.88 50.97 -10.65
CA LYS A 545 -107.80 51.50 -9.81
C LYS A 545 -107.34 50.48 -8.77
N ASP A 546 -108.27 49.76 -8.13
CA ASP A 546 -107.94 48.69 -7.18
C ASP A 546 -107.25 47.52 -7.90
N ILE A 547 -107.70 47.16 -9.11
CA ILE A 547 -107.04 46.17 -9.96
C ILE A 547 -105.65 46.66 -10.41
N GLU A 548 -105.51 47.93 -10.79
CA GLU A 548 -104.22 48.53 -11.15
C GLU A 548 -103.27 48.53 -9.95
N GLN A 549 -103.79 48.79 -8.74
CA GLN A 549 -103.00 48.78 -7.51
C GLN A 549 -102.56 47.35 -7.13
N GLU A 550 -103.44 46.36 -7.24
CA GLU A 550 -103.09 44.94 -7.07
C GLU A 550 -102.13 44.46 -8.18
N ASP A 551 -102.30 44.90 -9.43
CA ASP A 551 -101.36 44.60 -10.52
C ASP A 551 -99.99 45.25 -10.27
N GLU A 552 -99.94 46.46 -9.70
CA GLU A 552 -98.70 47.10 -9.27
C GLU A 552 -98.03 46.31 -8.12
N GLU A 553 -98.80 45.82 -7.14
CA GLU A 553 -98.28 44.98 -6.06
C GLU A 553 -97.80 43.61 -6.57
N ILE A 554 -98.53 42.98 -7.50
CA ILE A 554 -98.11 41.74 -8.17
C ILE A 554 -96.86 41.97 -9.00
N GLN A 555 -96.76 43.08 -9.73
CA GLN A 555 -95.55 43.44 -10.47
C GLN A 555 -94.37 43.71 -9.53
N ALA A 556 -94.59 44.37 -8.39
CA ALA A 556 -93.56 44.58 -7.38
C ALA A 556 -93.06 43.25 -6.80
N MET A 557 -93.98 42.34 -6.43
CA MET A 557 -93.64 40.98 -5.97
C MET A 557 -92.95 40.16 -7.06
N GLN A 558 -93.35 40.28 -8.33
CA GLN A 558 -92.67 39.63 -9.45
C GLN A 558 -91.26 40.18 -9.66
N ARG A 559 -91.05 41.50 -9.55
CA ARG A 559 -89.72 42.10 -9.62
C ARG A 559 -88.85 41.63 -8.46
N GLN A 560 -89.39 41.57 -7.25
CA GLN A 560 -88.68 41.07 -6.09
C GLN A 560 -88.35 39.58 -6.25
N TRP A 561 -89.29 38.76 -6.70
CA TRP A 561 -89.07 37.34 -7.00
C TRP A 561 -88.02 37.14 -8.09
N LEU A 562 -88.04 37.93 -9.17
CA LEU A 562 -87.02 37.88 -10.22
C LEU A 562 -85.64 38.30 -9.69
N SER A 563 -85.58 39.31 -8.82
CA SER A 563 -84.35 39.72 -8.15
C SER A 563 -83.79 38.60 -7.27
N ASP A 564 -84.63 38.00 -6.43
CA ASP A 564 -84.26 36.90 -5.54
C ASP A 564 -83.86 35.65 -6.34
N GLN A 565 -84.56 35.35 -7.44
CA GLN A 565 -84.22 34.26 -8.36
C GLN A 565 -82.89 34.52 -9.06
N THR A 566 -82.62 35.77 -9.48
CA THR A 566 -81.34 36.15 -10.08
C THR A 566 -80.21 36.03 -9.07
N SER A 567 -80.43 36.50 -7.83
CA SER A 567 -79.48 36.31 -6.73
C SER A 567 -79.24 34.83 -6.44
N LEU A 568 -80.29 34.00 -6.42
CA LEU A 568 -80.16 32.56 -6.21
C LEU A 568 -79.33 31.92 -7.33
N VAL A 569 -79.62 32.22 -8.59
CA VAL A 569 -78.85 31.73 -9.75
C VAL A 569 -77.39 32.19 -9.67
N GLN A 570 -77.15 33.45 -9.27
CA GLN A 570 -75.80 33.97 -9.03
C GLN A 570 -75.08 33.15 -7.95
N THR A 571 -75.71 32.93 -6.80
CA THR A 571 -75.12 32.14 -5.70
C THR A 571 -74.90 30.68 -6.08
N ILE A 572 -75.77 30.07 -6.90
CA ILE A 572 -75.57 28.71 -7.42
C ILE A 572 -74.37 28.68 -8.37
N SER A 573 -74.27 29.65 -9.29
CA SER A 573 -73.12 29.78 -10.18
C SER A 573 -71.81 29.96 -9.41
N ASP A 574 -71.82 30.79 -8.37
CA ASP A 574 -70.65 31.01 -7.52
C ASP A 574 -70.29 29.75 -6.71
N ALA A 575 -71.30 29.02 -6.21
CA ALA A 575 -71.10 27.74 -5.52
C ALA A 575 -70.51 26.68 -6.45
N ASP A 576 -70.99 26.58 -7.69
CA ASP A 576 -70.44 25.67 -8.70
C ASP A 576 -68.99 26.05 -9.06
N ALA A 577 -68.70 27.34 -9.23
CA ALA A 577 -67.34 27.82 -9.49
C ALA A 577 -66.38 27.49 -8.33
N VAL A 578 -66.82 27.68 -7.08
CA VAL A 578 -66.05 27.29 -5.89
C VAL A 578 -65.87 25.77 -5.83
N GLN A 579 -66.90 25.00 -6.17
CA GLN A 579 -66.83 23.54 -6.16
C GLN A 579 -65.87 23.00 -7.22
N ASP A 580 -65.85 23.56 -8.43
CA ASP A 580 -64.89 23.21 -9.47
C ASP A 580 -63.47 23.59 -9.07
N LYS A 581 -63.28 24.76 -8.45
CA LYS A 581 -61.98 25.15 -7.90
C LYS A 581 -61.53 24.22 -6.78
N ASN A 582 -62.44 23.72 -5.94
CA ASN A 582 -62.13 22.75 -4.91
C ASN A 582 -61.75 21.38 -5.48
N ARG A 583 -62.41 20.94 -6.57
CA ARG A 583 -62.03 19.74 -7.32
C ARG A 583 -60.63 19.89 -7.93
N GLU A 584 -60.33 21.05 -8.51
CA GLU A 584 -59.01 21.36 -9.07
C GLU A 584 -57.92 21.35 -7.98
N LEU A 585 -58.17 22.00 -6.83
CA LEU A 585 -57.25 22.01 -5.69
C LEU A 585 -57.05 20.61 -5.11
N SER A 586 -58.10 19.80 -5.02
CA SER A 586 -58.01 18.40 -4.59
C SER A 586 -57.17 17.57 -5.56
N ALA A 587 -57.34 17.75 -6.87
CA ALA A 587 -56.51 17.10 -7.87
C ALA A 587 -55.03 17.54 -7.77
N LYS A 588 -54.78 18.84 -7.61
CA LYS A 588 -53.43 19.38 -7.37
C LYS A 588 -52.80 18.82 -6.10
N ALA A 589 -53.55 18.74 -5.01
CA ALA A 589 -53.08 18.16 -3.75
C ALA A 589 -52.71 16.67 -3.91
N ASN A 590 -53.52 15.90 -4.64
CA ASN A 590 -53.21 14.50 -4.95
C ASN A 590 -51.94 14.35 -5.79
N ILE A 591 -51.76 15.18 -6.82
CA ILE A 591 -50.54 15.19 -7.65
C ILE A 591 -49.31 15.54 -6.80
N LEU A 592 -49.42 16.56 -5.94
CA LEU A 592 -48.33 16.94 -5.03
C LEU A 592 -48.01 15.83 -4.03
N ASN A 593 -49.02 15.15 -3.49
CA ASN A 593 -48.82 14.02 -2.57
C ASN A 593 -48.13 12.83 -3.28
N GLN A 594 -48.52 12.52 -4.53
CA GLN A 594 -47.84 11.50 -5.33
C GLN A 594 -46.40 11.90 -5.68
N LYS A 595 -46.14 13.18 -5.97
CA LYS A 595 -44.76 13.69 -6.16
C LYS A 595 -43.95 13.57 -4.87
N ARG A 596 -44.54 13.94 -3.73
CA ARG A 596 -43.90 13.77 -2.41
C ARG A 596 -43.56 12.32 -2.13
N LEU A 597 -44.47 11.38 -2.42
CA LEU A 597 -44.24 9.95 -2.20
C LEU A 597 -43.10 9.44 -3.10
N ARG A 598 -43.08 9.81 -4.38
CA ARG A 598 -41.98 9.46 -5.31
C ARG A 598 -40.64 10.00 -4.82
N LEU A 599 -40.59 11.28 -4.45
CA LEU A 599 -39.37 11.89 -3.91
C LEU A 599 -38.93 11.21 -2.61
N SER A 600 -39.87 10.83 -1.73
CA SER A 600 -39.55 10.10 -0.50
C SER A 600 -38.98 8.71 -0.79
N GLN A 601 -39.49 8.02 -1.82
CA GLN A 601 -38.95 6.73 -2.26
C GLN A 601 -37.55 6.87 -2.88
N GLU A 602 -37.35 7.89 -3.72
CA GLU A 602 -36.03 8.22 -4.28
C GLU A 602 -35.02 8.56 -3.18
N ILE A 603 -35.43 9.33 -2.16
CA ILE A 603 -34.59 9.63 -0.99
C ILE A 603 -34.22 8.34 -0.26
N HIS A 604 -35.16 7.44 0.02
CA HIS A 604 -34.85 6.17 0.69
C HIS A 604 -33.97 5.24 -0.15
N MET A 605 -34.15 5.20 -1.47
CA MET A 605 -33.24 4.49 -2.36
C MET A 605 -31.82 5.07 -2.29
N ASN A 606 -31.69 6.39 -2.40
CA ASN A 606 -30.40 7.06 -2.29
C ASN A 606 -29.76 6.85 -0.91
N GLU A 607 -30.52 6.88 0.18
CA GLU A 607 -30.03 6.56 1.53
C GLU A 607 -29.53 5.11 1.63
N SER A 608 -30.22 4.16 0.99
CA SER A 608 -29.77 2.77 0.93
C SER A 608 -28.49 2.61 0.10
N GLU A 609 -28.38 3.32 -1.02
CA GLU A 609 -27.18 3.35 -1.85
C GLU A 609 -26.00 3.98 -1.11
N ILE A 610 -26.22 5.09 -0.39
CA ILE A 610 -25.22 5.72 0.46
C ILE A 610 -24.73 4.75 1.53
N LYS A 611 -25.65 4.07 2.24
CA LYS A 611 -25.26 3.04 3.24
C LYS A 611 -24.46 1.89 2.63
N SER A 612 -24.81 1.44 1.42
CA SER A 612 -24.06 0.43 0.69
C SER A 612 -22.65 0.93 0.33
N LEU A 613 -22.53 2.17 -0.15
CA LEU A 613 -21.24 2.81 -0.44
C LEU A 613 -20.41 3.01 0.82
N GLU A 614 -21.01 3.44 1.93
CA GLU A 614 -20.34 3.54 3.24
C GLU A 614 -19.83 2.17 3.69
N GLY A 615 -20.63 1.11 3.54
CA GLY A 615 -20.21 -0.27 3.80
C GLY A 615 -19.02 -0.70 2.92
N ASN A 616 -19.05 -0.38 1.62
CA ASN A 616 -17.95 -0.65 0.70
C ASN A 616 -16.69 0.15 1.07
N ILE A 617 -16.82 1.43 1.43
CA ILE A 617 -15.71 2.28 1.88
C ILE A 617 -15.11 1.72 3.17
N GLN A 618 -15.94 1.27 4.13
CA GLN A 618 -15.46 0.63 5.35
C GLN A 618 -14.75 -0.69 5.04
N GLY A 619 -15.27 -1.47 4.07
CA GLY A 619 -14.59 -2.64 3.52
C GLY A 619 -13.20 -2.31 2.97
N MET A 620 -13.11 -1.29 2.11
CA MET A 620 -11.83 -0.80 1.58
C MET A 620 -10.88 -0.29 2.66
N HIS A 621 -11.38 0.37 3.71
CA HIS A 621 -10.56 0.78 4.85
C HIS A 621 -10.02 -0.41 5.64
N SER A 622 -10.83 -1.46 5.82
CA SER A 622 -10.37 -2.70 6.45
C SER A 622 -9.30 -3.39 5.62
N ASP A 623 -9.46 -3.42 4.29
CA ASP A 623 -8.47 -3.93 3.35
C ASP A 623 -7.19 -3.10 3.34
N MET A 624 -7.31 -1.77 3.36
CA MET A 624 -6.18 -0.86 3.47
C MET A 624 -5.41 -1.07 4.78
N SER A 625 -6.12 -1.25 5.89
CA SER A 625 -5.49 -1.54 7.19
C SER A 625 -4.79 -2.91 7.19
N ARG A 626 -5.39 -3.92 6.54
CA ARG A 626 -4.79 -5.24 6.35
C ARG A 626 -3.55 -5.18 5.46
N LEU A 627 -3.60 -4.43 4.35
CA LEU A 627 -2.45 -4.20 3.47
C LEU A 627 -1.35 -3.43 4.19
N ASN A 628 -1.66 -2.39 4.94
CA ASN A 628 -0.68 -1.67 5.75
C ASN A 628 -0.04 -2.56 6.81
N SER A 629 -0.81 -3.46 7.44
CA SER A 629 -0.28 -4.46 8.36
C SER A 629 0.66 -5.45 7.66
N LEU A 630 0.30 -5.89 6.44
CA LEU A 630 1.17 -6.75 5.62
C LEU A 630 2.44 -6.02 5.18
N ILE A 631 2.34 -4.76 4.76
CA ILE A 631 3.49 -3.92 4.41
C ILE A 631 4.41 -3.75 5.63
N GLY A 632 3.84 -3.51 6.82
CA GLY A 632 4.60 -3.44 8.06
C GLY A 632 5.36 -4.73 8.36
N ARG A 633 4.69 -5.89 8.28
CA ARG A 633 5.34 -7.20 8.44
C ARG A 633 6.40 -7.45 7.38
N HIS A 634 6.13 -7.11 6.11
CA HIS A 634 7.12 -7.27 5.05
C HIS A 634 8.34 -6.36 5.26
N ALA A 635 8.13 -5.12 5.71
CA ALA A 635 9.21 -4.21 6.05
C ALA A 635 10.06 -4.75 7.22
N GLU A 636 9.42 -5.33 8.24
CA GLU A 636 10.11 -5.99 9.36
C GLU A 636 10.93 -7.20 8.86
N THR A 637 10.32 -8.10 8.06
CA THR A 637 11.05 -9.24 7.48
C THR A 637 12.20 -8.82 6.56
N LEU A 638 12.04 -7.71 5.82
CA LEU A 638 13.07 -7.17 4.96
C LEU A 638 14.22 -6.57 5.79
N SER A 639 13.90 -5.87 6.87
CA SER A 639 14.89 -5.40 7.85
C SER A 639 15.65 -6.55 8.49
N ASP A 640 14.96 -7.62 8.89
CA ASP A 640 15.58 -8.82 9.45
C ASP A 640 16.50 -9.52 8.45
N LEU A 641 16.08 -9.64 7.19
CA LEU A 641 16.91 -10.21 6.13
C LEU A 641 18.13 -9.34 5.83
N HIS A 642 17.97 -8.01 5.80
CA HIS A 642 19.11 -7.10 5.68
C HIS A 642 20.06 -7.20 6.86
N HIS A 643 19.56 -7.30 8.08
CA HIS A 643 20.37 -7.49 9.27
C HIS A 643 21.13 -8.81 9.23
N LYS A 644 20.47 -9.92 8.84
CA LYS A 644 21.11 -11.22 8.64
C LYS A 644 22.18 -11.17 7.55
N ASN A 645 21.90 -10.54 6.41
CA ASN A 645 22.90 -10.35 5.36
C ASN A 645 24.09 -9.54 5.87
N ALA A 646 23.86 -8.45 6.61
CA ALA A 646 24.94 -7.66 7.19
C ALA A 646 25.76 -8.46 8.23
N ILE A 647 25.14 -9.35 9.00
CA ILE A 647 25.85 -10.27 9.89
C ILE A 647 26.71 -11.24 9.06
N MET A 648 26.13 -11.90 8.06
CA MET A 648 26.86 -12.83 7.19
C MET A 648 28.01 -12.14 6.45
N ASP A 649 27.82 -10.92 5.95
CA ASP A 649 28.87 -10.15 5.28
C ASP A 649 30.03 -9.85 6.25
N ASN A 650 29.74 -9.54 7.52
CA ASN A 650 30.76 -9.36 8.54
C ASN A 650 31.46 -10.69 8.90
N GLU A 651 30.71 -11.80 8.98
CA GLU A 651 31.27 -13.13 9.20
C GLU A 651 32.21 -13.52 8.04
N PHE A 652 31.80 -13.34 6.78
CA PHE A 652 32.64 -13.58 5.62
C PHE A 652 33.86 -12.65 5.59
N ALA A 653 33.72 -11.39 5.97
CA ALA A 653 34.86 -10.47 6.07
C ALA A 653 35.84 -10.91 7.16
N GLN A 654 35.35 -11.41 8.29
CA GLN A 654 36.18 -11.92 9.37
C GLN A 654 36.87 -13.23 8.97
N GLU A 655 36.15 -14.17 8.35
CA GLU A 655 36.72 -15.41 7.81
C GLU A 655 37.79 -15.11 6.76
N LEU A 656 37.56 -14.14 5.86
CA LEU A 656 38.53 -13.72 4.86
C LEU A 656 39.77 -13.12 5.51
N LYS A 657 39.61 -12.30 6.57
CA LYS A 657 40.74 -11.76 7.34
C LYS A 657 41.52 -12.84 8.08
N ASP A 658 40.83 -13.84 8.62
CA ASP A 658 41.48 -14.97 9.30
C ASP A 658 42.26 -15.82 8.28
N LEU A 659 41.69 -16.08 7.09
CA LEU A 659 42.38 -16.75 5.99
C LEU A 659 43.57 -15.95 5.47
N GLU A 660 43.44 -14.64 5.27
CA GLU A 660 44.56 -13.75 4.95
C GLU A 660 45.65 -13.83 6.02
N GLY A 661 45.27 -13.85 7.30
CA GLY A 661 46.20 -14.04 8.41
C GLY A 661 46.93 -15.39 8.37
N THR A 662 46.24 -16.47 7.99
CA THR A 662 46.90 -17.77 7.78
C THR A 662 47.81 -17.78 6.56
N ALA A 663 47.43 -17.12 5.46
CA ALA A 663 48.25 -17.00 4.27
C ALA A 663 49.53 -16.20 4.56
N MET A 664 49.43 -15.10 5.30
CA MET A 664 50.61 -14.31 5.73
C MET A 664 51.57 -15.13 6.59
N LYS A 665 51.06 -15.99 7.50
CA LYS A 665 51.92 -16.89 8.29
C LYS A 665 52.64 -17.91 7.41
N VAL A 666 51.95 -18.51 6.44
CA VAL A 666 52.56 -19.45 5.50
C VAL A 666 53.61 -18.74 4.63
N ASP A 667 53.36 -17.50 4.19
CA ASP A 667 54.34 -16.71 3.45
C ASP A 667 55.57 -16.37 4.30
N GLU A 668 55.39 -16.08 5.60
CA GLU A 668 56.48 -15.88 6.56
C GLU A 668 57.31 -17.17 6.74
N GLU A 669 56.65 -18.32 6.90
CA GLU A 669 57.32 -19.63 6.95
C GLU A 669 58.09 -19.93 5.66
N ILE A 670 57.54 -19.61 4.48
CA ILE A 670 58.22 -19.75 3.19
C ILE A 670 59.44 -18.81 3.12
N ALA A 671 59.32 -17.58 3.62
CA ALA A 671 60.43 -16.63 3.66
C ALA A 671 61.57 -17.15 4.56
N ASP A 672 61.25 -17.70 5.73
CA ASP A 672 62.21 -18.32 6.64
C ASP A 672 62.88 -19.55 6.02
N ILE A 673 62.13 -20.41 5.34
CA ILE A 673 62.68 -21.55 4.59
C ILE A 673 63.61 -21.08 3.47
N ASN A 674 63.26 -20.02 2.75
CA ASN A 674 64.12 -19.46 1.70
C ASN A 674 65.39 -18.83 2.28
N ALA A 675 65.31 -18.15 3.43
CA ALA A 675 66.46 -17.59 4.13
C ALA A 675 67.40 -18.69 4.62
N THR A 676 66.86 -19.77 5.22
CA THR A 676 67.65 -20.92 5.65
C THR A 676 68.26 -21.66 4.46
N LYS A 677 67.52 -21.83 3.35
CA LYS A 677 68.06 -22.38 2.09
C LYS A 677 69.20 -21.54 1.54
N SER A 678 69.06 -20.21 1.48
CA SER A 678 70.13 -19.32 1.02
C SER A 678 71.37 -19.46 1.91
N ARG A 679 71.20 -19.51 3.23
CA ARG A 679 72.29 -19.72 4.18
C ARG A 679 73.01 -21.06 3.98
N ILE A 680 72.27 -22.13 3.72
CA ILE A 680 72.85 -23.46 3.43
C ILE A 680 73.62 -23.43 2.10
N LEU A 681 73.09 -22.76 1.08
CA LEU A 681 73.80 -22.59 -0.20
C LEU A 681 75.10 -21.81 -0.04
N ASP A 682 75.10 -20.74 0.76
CA ASP A 682 76.32 -19.97 1.05
C ASP A 682 77.35 -20.84 1.80
N GLN A 683 76.89 -21.65 2.76
CA GLN A 683 77.75 -22.61 3.46
C GLN A 683 78.31 -23.67 2.51
N LEU A 684 77.51 -24.17 1.56
CA LEU A 684 77.96 -25.13 0.56
C LEU A 684 79.07 -24.53 -0.32
N ILE A 685 78.87 -23.31 -0.81
CA ILE A 685 79.89 -22.58 -1.60
C ILE A 685 81.19 -22.41 -0.79
N GLU A 686 81.09 -22.11 0.51
CA GLU A 686 82.28 -22.00 1.35
C GLU A 686 83.00 -23.33 1.55
N VAL A 687 82.26 -24.43 1.72
CA VAL A 687 82.84 -25.79 1.78
C VAL A 687 83.49 -26.16 0.44
N GLU A 688 82.88 -25.85 -0.69
CA GLU A 688 83.46 -26.05 -2.02
C GLU A 688 84.76 -25.27 -2.19
N LYS A 689 84.82 -24.00 -1.75
CA LYS A 689 86.06 -23.21 -1.73
C LYS A 689 87.14 -23.84 -0.84
N GLN A 690 86.77 -24.39 0.32
CA GLN A 690 87.70 -25.09 1.20
C GLN A 690 88.24 -26.36 0.54
N ILE A 691 87.39 -27.15 -0.11
CA ILE A 691 87.80 -28.34 -0.90
C ILE A 691 88.81 -27.94 -1.96
N LEU A 692 88.52 -26.91 -2.78
CA LEU A 692 89.44 -26.40 -3.80
C LEU A 692 90.76 -25.92 -3.20
N SER A 693 90.73 -25.25 -2.04
CA SER A 693 91.95 -24.83 -1.35
C SER A 693 92.79 -26.02 -0.87
N TYR A 694 92.17 -27.09 -0.36
CA TYR A 694 92.89 -28.29 0.06
C TYR A 694 93.45 -29.05 -1.13
N GLU A 695 92.72 -29.12 -2.24
CA GLU A 695 93.20 -29.73 -3.48
C GLU A 695 94.42 -29.00 -4.03
N LYS A 696 94.41 -27.66 -4.02
CA LYS A 696 95.59 -26.85 -4.39
C LYS A 696 96.77 -27.05 -3.44
N LYS A 697 96.54 -27.20 -2.13
CA LYS A 697 97.61 -27.53 -1.16
C LYS A 697 98.22 -28.91 -1.44
N ILE A 698 97.41 -29.91 -1.74
CA ILE A 698 97.87 -31.26 -2.09
C ILE A 698 98.69 -31.23 -3.39
N GLN A 699 98.26 -30.45 -4.39
CA GLN A 699 99.02 -30.27 -5.64
C GLN A 699 100.39 -29.63 -5.37
N LEU A 700 100.45 -28.55 -4.59
CA LEU A 700 101.72 -27.91 -4.21
C LEU A 700 102.62 -28.84 -3.38
N GLU A 701 102.06 -29.68 -2.50
CA GLU A 701 102.84 -30.68 -1.76
C GLU A 701 103.43 -31.75 -2.68
N LYS A 702 102.65 -32.21 -3.68
CA LYS A 702 103.14 -33.15 -4.70
C LYS A 702 104.25 -32.52 -5.56
N GLU A 703 104.08 -31.27 -5.99
CA GLU A 703 105.07 -30.53 -6.76
C GLU A 703 106.34 -30.29 -5.94
N THR A 704 106.22 -29.83 -4.69
CA THR A 704 107.37 -29.59 -3.81
C THR A 704 108.11 -30.88 -3.46
N ARG A 705 107.40 -32.00 -3.24
CA ARG A 705 108.03 -33.31 -3.03
C ARG A 705 108.77 -33.80 -4.28
N ASN A 706 108.20 -33.59 -5.46
CA ASN A 706 108.90 -33.88 -6.72
C ASN A 706 110.14 -33.00 -6.91
N THR A 707 110.12 -31.73 -6.49
CA THR A 707 111.31 -30.86 -6.54
C THR A 707 112.36 -31.18 -5.47
N LEU A 708 111.95 -31.68 -4.30
CA LEU A 708 112.87 -32.07 -3.21
C LEU A 708 113.58 -33.41 -3.48
N ASP A 709 113.09 -34.21 -4.44
CA ASP A 709 113.67 -35.48 -4.86
C ASP A 709 114.47 -35.37 -6.19
N ASN A 710 114.86 -34.15 -6.58
CA ASN A 710 115.80 -33.91 -7.67
C ASN A 710 117.25 -34.09 -7.17
N SER A 711 117.79 -35.28 -7.39
CA SER A 711 119.12 -35.73 -6.98
C SER A 711 120.26 -35.18 -7.87
N GLU A 712 120.27 -33.89 -8.20
CA GLU A 712 121.25 -33.30 -9.14
C GLU A 712 122.45 -32.59 -8.44
N GLU A 713 122.45 -32.43 -7.11
CA GLU A 713 123.54 -31.73 -6.38
C GLU A 713 124.59 -32.63 -5.69
N LYS A 714 124.55 -33.97 -5.87
CA LYS A 714 125.45 -34.91 -5.15
C LYS A 714 126.64 -35.46 -5.94
N ASP A 715 126.75 -35.19 -7.25
CA ASP A 715 127.80 -35.78 -8.10
C ASP A 715 128.91 -34.81 -8.56
N GLU A 716 128.72 -33.49 -8.44
CA GLU A 716 129.75 -32.50 -8.79
C GLU A 716 130.91 -32.45 -7.77
N ILE A 717 130.65 -32.80 -6.50
CA ILE A 717 131.64 -32.77 -5.40
C ILE A 717 132.67 -33.91 -5.53
N LYS A 718 132.36 -35.01 -6.22
CA LYS A 718 133.29 -36.14 -6.39
C LYS A 718 134.18 -36.02 -7.65
N GLY A 719 133.81 -35.16 -8.60
CA GLY A 719 134.59 -34.86 -9.81
C GLY A 719 135.95 -34.21 -9.55
N MET A 720 136.06 -33.40 -8.49
CA MET A 720 137.30 -32.71 -8.10
C MET A 720 138.29 -33.63 -7.34
N GLU A 721 137.81 -34.72 -6.73
CA GLU A 721 138.67 -35.65 -5.97
C GLU A 721 139.44 -36.65 -6.86
N ARG A 722 138.99 -36.88 -8.10
CA ARG A 722 139.62 -37.86 -9.01
C ARG A 722 140.78 -37.34 -9.86
N GLU A 723 140.95 -36.03 -9.99
CA GLU A 723 142.06 -35.44 -10.75
C GLU A 723 143.40 -35.51 -9.97
N ILE A 724 143.34 -35.40 -8.64
CA ILE A 724 144.52 -35.49 -7.76
C ILE A 724 145.05 -36.94 -7.66
N TYR A 725 144.22 -37.95 -7.95
CA TYR A 725 144.58 -39.38 -7.97
C TYR A 725 145.24 -39.84 -9.29
N ARG A 726 145.07 -39.08 -10.39
CA ARG A 726 145.58 -39.43 -11.74
C ARG A 726 147.09 -39.21 -11.94
N MET A 727 147.72 -38.27 -11.23
CA MET A 727 149.16 -38.03 -11.38
C MET A 727 150.05 -38.98 -10.54
N ARG A 728 149.52 -39.61 -9.49
CA ARG A 728 150.29 -40.50 -8.59
C ARG A 728 150.36 -41.97 -9.04
N HIS A 729 149.38 -42.47 -9.79
CA HIS A 729 149.38 -43.87 -10.27
C HIS A 729 150.19 -44.12 -11.56
N ARG A 730 150.63 -43.06 -12.25
CA ARG A 730 151.47 -43.15 -13.46
C ARG A 730 152.87 -43.72 -13.18
N LEU A 731 153.29 -43.76 -11.91
CA LEU A 731 154.59 -44.27 -11.45
C LEU A 731 154.53 -45.75 -10.99
N GLU A 732 153.34 -46.27 -10.66
CA GLU A 732 153.12 -47.67 -10.23
C GLU A 732 152.78 -48.59 -11.42
N SER A 733 152.42 -48.00 -12.56
CA SER A 733 152.00 -48.64 -13.81
C SER A 733 153.06 -49.48 -14.53
N MET A 734 154.36 -49.28 -14.31
CA MET A 734 155.39 -50.00 -15.11
C MET A 734 155.82 -51.34 -14.53
N ARG A 735 155.47 -51.65 -13.27
CA ARG A 735 156.19 -52.70 -12.51
C ARG A 735 155.51 -54.04 -12.34
N ARG A 736 154.26 -54.26 -12.76
CA ARG A 736 153.69 -55.63 -12.69
C ARG A 736 152.89 -56.05 -13.93
N ASP A 737 153.04 -55.31 -15.02
CA ASP A 737 152.54 -55.65 -16.36
C ASP A 737 153.04 -57.03 -16.90
N GLN A 738 153.93 -57.74 -16.21
CA GLN A 738 154.28 -59.15 -16.50
C GLN A 738 153.37 -60.21 -15.84
N GLU A 739 152.77 -59.93 -14.68
CA GLU A 739 151.81 -60.84 -13.99
C GLU A 739 150.36 -60.55 -14.40
N LYS A 740 150.18 -59.40 -15.03
CA LYS A 740 148.94 -58.87 -15.60
C LYS A 740 148.56 -59.60 -16.89
N MET A 741 149.50 -59.93 -17.77
CA MET A 741 149.20 -60.53 -19.08
C MET A 741 148.50 -61.91 -18.99
N ILE A 742 148.86 -62.75 -18.00
CA ILE A 742 148.26 -64.10 -17.82
C ILE A 742 146.93 -64.04 -17.05
N ARG A 743 146.74 -63.09 -16.13
CA ARG A 743 145.42 -62.80 -15.54
C ARG A 743 144.49 -62.02 -16.49
N GLU A 744 145.04 -61.29 -17.46
CA GLU A 744 144.28 -60.47 -18.42
C GLU A 744 143.56 -61.30 -19.47
N MET A 745 144.02 -62.49 -19.83
CA MET A 745 143.28 -63.41 -20.70
C MET A 745 142.08 -64.09 -20.01
N GLU A 746 142.22 -64.56 -18.75
CA GLU A 746 141.09 -65.11 -17.99
C GLU A 746 140.10 -64.00 -17.52
N GLN A 747 140.60 -62.80 -17.22
CA GLN A 747 139.75 -61.64 -16.99
C GLN A 747 139.15 -61.06 -18.27
N ALA A 748 139.68 -61.27 -19.47
CA ALA A 748 139.09 -60.70 -20.70
C ALA A 748 137.70 -61.30 -21.00
N ILE A 749 137.48 -62.58 -20.67
CA ILE A 749 136.18 -63.25 -20.84
C ILE A 749 135.18 -62.79 -19.79
N TYR A 750 135.58 -62.74 -18.51
CA TYR A 750 134.73 -62.15 -17.47
C TYR A 750 134.54 -60.64 -17.63
N LYS A 751 135.49 -59.92 -18.24
CA LYS A 751 135.35 -58.50 -18.61
C LYS A 751 134.40 -58.31 -19.79
N ARG A 752 134.26 -59.24 -20.75
CA ARG A 752 133.16 -59.14 -21.74
C ARG A 752 131.79 -59.28 -21.07
N GLU A 753 131.64 -60.15 -20.06
CA GLU A 753 130.39 -60.32 -19.29
C GLU A 753 130.09 -59.05 -18.44
N ASP A 754 131.13 -58.41 -17.86
CA ASP A 754 131.01 -57.19 -17.06
C ASP A 754 130.89 -55.88 -17.90
N ILE A 755 131.43 -55.86 -19.14
CA ILE A 755 131.35 -54.72 -20.08
C ILE A 755 129.94 -54.59 -20.67
N ALA A 756 129.20 -55.70 -20.88
CA ALA A 756 127.79 -55.65 -21.30
C ALA A 756 126.85 -55.06 -20.23
N VAL A 757 127.23 -55.13 -18.94
CA VAL A 757 126.41 -54.66 -17.82
C VAL A 757 126.82 -53.25 -17.34
N LYS A 758 128.04 -52.78 -17.62
CA LYS A 758 128.54 -51.45 -17.18
C LYS A 758 128.53 -50.33 -18.23
N TYR A 759 128.18 -50.59 -19.50
CA TYR A 759 127.85 -49.53 -20.48
C TYR A 759 126.35 -49.22 -20.56
N ARG A 760 125.64 -49.20 -19.42
CA ARG A 760 124.38 -48.44 -19.35
C ARG A 760 124.45 -47.18 -18.51
N ASN A 761 125.34 -47.02 -17.52
CA ASN A 761 125.49 -45.72 -16.84
C ASN A 761 126.79 -45.59 -16.04
N LYS A 762 127.68 -44.72 -16.53
CA LYS A 762 128.73 -44.08 -15.74
C LYS A 762 128.98 -42.66 -16.27
N GLY A 763 128.23 -41.69 -15.74
CA GLY A 763 128.80 -40.68 -14.84
C GLY A 763 128.18 -40.95 -13.45
N SER A 764 128.81 -40.79 -12.30
CA SER A 764 130.04 -40.10 -11.92
C SER A 764 130.47 -40.65 -10.54
N ASP A 765 131.77 -40.91 -10.40
CA ASP A 765 132.64 -40.72 -9.21
C ASP A 765 132.26 -41.43 -7.87
N ARG A 766 132.92 -42.52 -7.39
CA ARG A 766 134.29 -42.69 -6.80
C ARG A 766 134.71 -41.47 -5.96
N THR A 767 134.99 -41.53 -4.66
CA THR A 767 135.89 -42.43 -3.90
C THR A 767 135.53 -42.43 -2.40
N SER A 768 135.40 -43.58 -1.69
CA SER A 768 136.46 -44.33 -0.98
C SER A 768 137.27 -43.45 0.01
N GLY A 769 137.25 -43.63 1.33
CA GLY A 769 136.92 -44.80 2.13
C GLY A 769 137.05 -44.51 3.65
N PRO A 770 137.52 -45.46 4.48
CA PRO A 770 136.60 -46.22 5.32
C PRO A 770 136.90 -46.21 6.84
N VAL A 771 135.82 -46.41 7.62
CA VAL A 771 135.70 -47.33 8.77
C VAL A 771 136.50 -47.01 10.05
N LYS A 772 135.79 -46.62 11.12
CA LYS A 772 135.53 -47.47 12.30
C LYS A 772 134.56 -46.80 13.28
N ALA A 773 133.61 -47.60 13.76
CA ALA A 773 132.68 -47.33 14.84
C ALA A 773 133.39 -47.00 16.17
N LYS A 774 132.82 -46.11 17.01
CA LYS A 774 132.33 -46.36 18.39
C LYS A 774 132.00 -45.06 19.16
N VAL A 775 130.73 -44.93 19.58
CA VAL A 775 130.25 -44.53 20.94
C VAL A 775 130.35 -43.06 21.44
N MET A 776 129.14 -42.48 21.64
CA MET A 776 128.57 -41.63 22.73
C MET A 776 129.10 -40.22 23.08
N SER A 777 128.17 -39.25 23.22
CA SER A 777 127.92 -38.38 24.42
C SER A 777 126.91 -37.24 24.12
N ALA A 778 125.64 -37.33 24.53
CA ALA A 778 125.03 -36.79 25.77
C ALA A 778 124.86 -35.26 25.93
N ALA A 779 125.38 -34.38 25.05
CA ALA A 779 125.26 -32.92 25.24
C ALA A 779 124.24 -32.22 24.30
N ASP A 780 124.04 -32.72 23.08
CA ASP A 780 123.19 -32.03 22.07
C ASP A 780 121.68 -32.34 22.20
N ILE A 781 121.32 -33.39 22.94
CA ILE A 781 119.92 -33.76 23.24
C ILE A 781 119.27 -32.78 24.24
N LYS A 782 120.06 -31.99 24.99
CA LYS A 782 119.53 -31.13 26.07
C LYS A 782 118.97 -29.79 25.56
N ARG A 783 119.42 -29.28 24.40
CA ARG A 783 118.87 -28.07 23.76
C ARG A 783 117.59 -28.37 22.97
N GLN A 784 117.53 -29.50 22.25
CA GLN A 784 116.30 -29.93 21.57
C GLN A 784 115.18 -30.29 22.58
N LYS A 785 115.51 -30.85 23.75
CA LYS A 785 114.52 -31.23 24.78
C LYS A 785 113.78 -30.05 25.42
N ASN A 786 114.35 -28.85 25.46
CA ASN A 786 113.69 -27.67 26.05
C ASN A 786 112.77 -26.93 25.05
N GLU A 787 113.10 -26.94 23.76
CA GLU A 787 112.22 -26.44 22.69
C GLU A 787 110.98 -27.33 22.55
N TYR A 788 111.16 -28.66 22.55
CA TYR A 788 110.06 -29.62 22.55
C TYR A 788 109.23 -29.60 23.85
N LYS A 789 109.80 -29.20 25.00
CA LYS A 789 109.03 -29.01 26.25
C LYS A 789 108.11 -27.78 26.22
N LYS A 790 108.50 -26.72 25.50
CA LYS A 790 107.67 -25.52 25.30
C LYS A 790 106.54 -25.81 24.30
N GLN A 791 106.85 -26.57 23.25
CA GLN A 791 105.85 -27.06 22.28
C GLN A 791 104.90 -28.10 22.92
N LEU A 792 105.37 -28.98 23.80
CA LEU A 792 104.52 -29.92 24.55
C LEU A 792 103.56 -29.21 25.52
N LYS A 793 103.96 -28.09 26.16
CA LYS A 793 103.05 -27.30 27.00
C LYS A 793 102.01 -26.50 26.20
N GLY A 794 102.37 -26.01 25.01
CA GLY A 794 101.41 -25.40 24.08
C GLY A 794 100.40 -26.42 23.57
N ILE A 795 100.88 -27.61 23.19
CA ILE A 795 100.04 -28.74 22.78
C ILE A 795 99.20 -29.27 23.96
N GLU A 796 99.67 -29.25 25.20
CA GLU A 796 98.84 -29.59 26.38
C GLU A 796 97.72 -28.57 26.63
N VAL A 797 97.96 -27.27 26.40
CA VAL A 797 96.93 -26.22 26.53
C VAL A 797 95.94 -26.26 25.37
N ASP A 798 96.39 -26.61 24.17
CA ASP A 798 95.51 -26.81 23.01
C ASP A 798 94.77 -28.14 23.09
N ILE A 799 95.36 -29.19 23.66
CA ILE A 799 94.68 -30.45 24.02
C ILE A 799 93.69 -30.21 25.17
N SER A 800 93.97 -29.33 26.14
CA SER A 800 93.00 -29.02 27.20
C SER A 800 91.83 -28.18 26.66
N LYS A 801 92.08 -27.22 25.76
CA LYS A 801 91.02 -26.47 25.06
C LYS A 801 90.24 -27.32 24.08
N LEU A 802 90.88 -28.26 23.39
CA LEU A 802 90.22 -29.24 22.54
C LEU A 802 89.50 -30.31 23.35
N ARG A 803 89.97 -30.65 24.56
CA ARG A 803 89.23 -31.50 25.52
C ARG A 803 88.05 -30.77 26.14
N GLU A 804 88.15 -29.49 26.45
CA GLU A 804 87.01 -28.68 26.89
C GLU A 804 86.00 -28.46 25.77
N LYS A 805 86.45 -28.23 24.54
CA LYS A 805 85.56 -28.18 23.36
C LYS A 805 84.98 -29.55 23.01
N MET A 806 85.75 -30.64 23.14
CA MET A 806 85.18 -31.99 23.04
C MET A 806 84.20 -32.26 24.16
N LYS A 807 84.45 -31.78 25.38
CA LYS A 807 83.55 -31.99 26.51
C LYS A 807 82.30 -31.13 26.41
N SER A 808 82.40 -29.90 25.88
CA SER A 808 81.25 -29.05 25.60
C SER A 808 80.48 -29.53 24.38
N SER A 809 81.16 -30.04 23.35
CA SER A 809 80.52 -30.64 22.18
C SER A 809 79.93 -32.02 22.52
N GLN A 810 80.53 -32.78 23.44
CA GLN A 810 79.99 -34.01 23.98
C GLN A 810 78.80 -33.71 24.89
N GLN A 811 78.86 -32.65 25.72
CA GLN A 811 77.70 -32.19 26.48
C GLN A 811 76.58 -31.67 25.58
N GLN A 812 76.89 -31.00 24.47
CA GLN A 812 75.88 -30.62 23.48
C GLN A 812 75.32 -31.84 22.74
N VAL A 813 76.14 -32.85 22.46
CA VAL A 813 75.67 -34.11 21.88
C VAL A 813 74.82 -34.89 22.89
N ASP A 814 75.21 -34.94 24.16
CA ASP A 814 74.46 -35.58 25.24
C ASP A 814 73.17 -34.79 25.55
N GLU A 815 73.18 -33.45 25.47
CA GLU A 815 71.98 -32.60 25.57
C GLU A 815 71.07 -32.78 24.35
N LEU A 816 71.62 -32.94 23.15
CA LEU A 816 70.86 -33.27 21.95
C LEU A 816 70.33 -34.71 21.99
N TYR A 817 71.05 -35.66 22.60
CA TYR A 817 70.53 -37.00 22.87
C TYR A 817 69.44 -36.97 23.94
N ASP A 818 69.58 -36.17 25.00
CA ASP A 818 68.54 -35.95 26.00
C ASP A 818 67.33 -35.21 25.42
N GLU A 819 67.52 -34.25 24.50
CA GLU A 819 66.44 -33.59 23.77
C GLU A 819 65.81 -34.53 22.77
N MET A 820 66.59 -35.40 22.11
CA MET A 820 66.07 -36.45 21.24
C MET A 820 65.31 -37.50 22.04
N ASP A 821 65.75 -37.84 23.26
CA ASP A 821 65.06 -38.77 24.16
C ASP A 821 63.84 -38.13 24.80
N ARG A 822 63.86 -36.82 25.09
CA ARG A 822 62.67 -36.03 25.50
C ARG A 822 61.69 -35.87 24.35
N ALA A 823 62.17 -35.67 23.13
CA ALA A 823 61.36 -35.63 21.93
C ALA A 823 60.79 -37.00 21.62
N ASN A 824 61.55 -38.09 21.78
CA ASN A 824 61.09 -39.47 21.62
C ASN A 824 60.14 -39.88 22.73
N THR A 825 60.33 -39.44 23.99
CA THR A 825 59.34 -39.68 25.06
C THR A 825 58.10 -38.83 24.85
N ARG A 826 58.21 -37.59 24.36
CA ARG A 826 57.04 -36.81 23.91
C ARG A 826 56.36 -37.43 22.69
N TYR A 827 57.12 -38.00 21.76
CA TYR A 827 56.59 -38.68 20.58
C TYR A 827 55.92 -39.99 20.99
N SER A 828 56.50 -40.75 21.91
CA SER A 828 55.92 -41.94 22.50
C SER A 828 54.69 -41.61 23.35
N GLN A 829 54.70 -40.51 24.12
CA GLN A 829 53.52 -40.00 24.82
C GLN A 829 52.44 -39.54 23.83
N LEU A 830 52.82 -38.86 22.74
CA LEU A 830 51.91 -38.46 21.69
C LEU A 830 51.36 -39.68 20.95
N GLU A 831 52.16 -40.70 20.70
CA GLU A 831 51.74 -41.99 20.15
C GLU A 831 50.81 -42.73 21.10
N VAL A 832 51.07 -42.73 22.41
CA VAL A 832 50.15 -43.26 23.42
C VAL A 832 48.85 -42.46 23.44
N THR A 833 48.90 -41.12 23.41
CA THR A 833 47.68 -40.31 23.34
C THR A 833 46.95 -40.46 22.01
N LEU A 834 47.66 -40.69 20.90
CA LEU A 834 47.08 -41.01 19.60
C LEU A 834 46.43 -42.38 19.65
N LYS A 835 47.05 -43.36 20.32
CA LYS A 835 46.49 -44.69 20.52
C LYS A 835 45.30 -44.66 21.47
N ASP A 836 45.32 -43.80 22.50
CA ASP A 836 44.21 -43.59 23.42
C ASP A 836 43.06 -42.83 22.75
N LEU A 837 43.35 -41.84 21.90
CA LEU A 837 42.35 -41.17 21.07
C LEU A 837 41.81 -42.09 19.98
N GLN A 838 42.65 -42.91 19.37
CA GLN A 838 42.25 -43.94 18.41
C GLN A 838 41.39 -44.99 19.11
N ASN A 839 41.77 -45.44 20.30
CA ASN A 839 40.97 -46.35 21.13
C ASN A 839 39.66 -45.68 21.58
N ALA A 840 39.67 -44.38 21.91
CA ALA A 840 38.48 -43.61 22.28
C ALA A 840 37.53 -43.46 21.09
N ILE A 841 38.06 -43.16 19.90
CA ILE A 841 37.31 -43.14 18.63
C ILE A 841 36.80 -44.55 18.31
N ASP A 842 37.60 -45.60 18.50
CA ASP A 842 37.21 -46.98 18.27
C ASP A 842 36.16 -47.45 19.28
N THR A 843 36.18 -46.94 20.53
CA THR A 843 35.11 -47.18 21.51
C THR A 843 33.86 -46.37 21.21
N GLN A 844 33.96 -45.11 20.78
CA GLN A 844 32.80 -44.30 20.42
C GLN A 844 32.17 -44.74 19.10
N THR A 845 32.97 -45.19 18.13
CA THR A 845 32.48 -45.79 16.89
C THR A 845 31.85 -47.16 17.17
N PHE A 846 32.42 -47.95 18.09
CA PHE A 846 31.78 -49.18 18.57
C PHE A 846 30.48 -48.88 19.33
N GLU A 847 30.43 -47.90 20.22
CA GLU A 847 29.20 -47.48 20.90
C GLU A 847 28.16 -46.94 19.92
N LYS A 848 28.58 -46.16 18.92
CA LYS A 848 27.73 -45.68 17.84
C LYS A 848 27.20 -46.84 17.01
N GLN A 849 28.04 -47.82 16.65
CA GLN A 849 27.64 -49.05 15.95
C GLN A 849 26.74 -49.92 16.83
N ARG A 850 26.95 -49.95 18.15
CA ARG A 850 26.12 -50.66 19.13
C ARG A 850 24.75 -50.00 19.25
N ILE A 851 24.69 -48.67 19.34
CA ILE A 851 23.43 -47.91 19.34
C ILE A 851 22.73 -48.02 17.99
N LEU A 852 23.46 -48.02 16.87
CA LEU A 852 22.90 -48.28 15.54
C LEU A 852 22.35 -49.69 15.44
N ALA A 853 23.10 -50.72 15.83
CA ALA A 853 22.63 -52.11 15.81
C ALA A 853 21.45 -52.33 16.76
N ARG A 854 21.44 -51.67 17.92
CA ARG A 854 20.30 -51.65 18.85
C ARG A 854 19.10 -50.91 18.26
N SER A 855 19.32 -49.76 17.63
CA SER A 855 18.29 -49.00 16.93
C SER A 855 17.72 -49.81 15.77
N ASP A 856 18.56 -50.40 14.93
CA ASP A 856 18.17 -51.25 13.80
C ASP A 856 17.45 -52.50 14.28
N ARG A 857 17.86 -53.10 15.40
CA ARG A 857 17.11 -54.20 16.05
C ARG A 857 15.79 -53.72 16.62
N VAL A 858 15.72 -52.58 17.29
CA VAL A 858 14.45 -52.02 17.77
C VAL A 858 13.56 -51.67 16.60
N HIS A 859 14.11 -51.20 15.47
CA HIS A 859 13.37 -50.97 14.23
C HIS A 859 12.94 -52.29 13.59
N SER A 860 13.77 -53.35 13.62
CA SER A 860 13.41 -54.67 13.10
C SER A 860 12.39 -55.39 13.98
N MET A 861 12.52 -55.29 15.31
CA MET A 861 11.57 -55.76 16.31
C MET A 861 10.28 -54.96 16.19
N ARG A 862 10.34 -53.63 16.04
CA ARG A 862 9.18 -52.78 15.77
C ARG A 862 8.53 -53.14 14.45
N ASN A 863 9.29 -53.41 13.39
CA ASN A 863 8.77 -53.86 12.11
C ASN A 863 8.16 -55.27 12.20
N SER A 864 8.71 -56.14 13.06
CA SER A 864 8.17 -57.47 13.35
C SER A 864 6.92 -57.40 14.24
N TYR A 865 6.88 -56.49 15.22
CA TYR A 865 5.69 -56.21 16.03
C TYR A 865 4.63 -55.46 15.22
N GLU A 866 5.02 -54.61 14.28
CA GLU A 866 4.12 -53.94 13.32
C GLU A 866 3.62 -54.94 12.27
N SER A 867 4.42 -55.94 11.86
CA SER A 867 3.94 -57.03 10.99
C SER A 867 3.02 -57.99 11.76
N ILE A 868 3.29 -58.28 13.04
CA ILE A 868 2.40 -59.05 13.93
C ILE A 868 1.12 -58.26 14.26
N ASN A 869 1.19 -56.94 14.46
CA ASN A 869 0.00 -56.10 14.67
C ASN A 869 -0.80 -55.90 13.38
N ARG A 870 -0.16 -55.79 12.21
CA ARG A 870 -0.85 -55.79 10.91
C ARG A 870 -1.47 -57.16 10.62
N SER A 871 -0.85 -58.25 11.10
CA SER A 871 -1.37 -59.61 11.01
C SER A 871 -2.50 -59.93 12.03
N LYS A 872 -2.86 -59.03 12.95
CA LYS A 872 -3.96 -59.23 13.93
C LYS A 872 -5.28 -58.52 13.56
N ASN A 873 -5.35 -57.84 12.42
CA ASN A 873 -6.58 -57.26 11.84
C ASN A 873 -7.21 -58.10 10.71
N GLY A 874 -6.91 -59.40 10.65
CA GLY A 874 -7.55 -60.34 9.74
C GLY A 874 -7.47 -61.75 10.33
N ALA A 875 -8.61 -62.40 10.47
CA ALA A 875 -8.77 -63.69 11.09
C ALA A 875 -8.08 -64.85 10.32
N THR A 876 -7.95 -65.97 11.05
CA THR A 876 -7.73 -67.36 10.58
C THR A 876 -6.34 -67.66 10.03
N ASP A 877 -5.67 -68.75 10.40
CA ASP A 877 -6.19 -70.06 10.78
C ASP A 877 -5.21 -70.76 11.73
N GLY A 878 -5.61 -71.94 12.20
CA GLY A 878 -4.71 -72.82 12.94
C GLY A 878 -3.31 -72.90 12.31
N ASP A 879 -2.32 -72.50 13.09
CA ASP A 879 -1.00 -73.12 13.12
C ASP A 879 -0.28 -72.60 14.37
N GLU A 880 -0.61 -73.19 15.52
CA GLU A 880 0.17 -73.04 16.76
C GLU A 880 1.65 -73.44 16.57
N ASN A 881 1.98 -74.12 15.48
CA ASN A 881 3.34 -74.37 15.01
C ASN A 881 4.10 -73.12 14.55
N GLY A 882 3.43 -72.03 14.19
CA GLY A 882 4.08 -70.76 13.85
C GLY A 882 4.60 -70.03 15.08
N PHE A 883 3.88 -70.13 16.21
CA PHE A 883 4.33 -69.55 17.47
C PHE A 883 5.44 -70.40 18.11
N GLN A 884 5.31 -71.73 18.04
CA GLN A 884 6.32 -72.65 18.56
C GLN A 884 7.56 -72.74 17.65
N GLY A 885 7.43 -72.60 16.32
CA GLY A 885 8.55 -72.51 15.39
C GLY A 885 9.31 -71.19 15.46
N ASN A 886 8.64 -70.08 15.75
CA ASN A 886 9.30 -68.80 16.01
C ASN A 886 9.93 -68.75 17.40
N TYR A 887 9.33 -69.40 18.42
CA TYR A 887 9.94 -69.57 19.73
C TYR A 887 11.16 -70.51 19.66
N GLN A 888 11.06 -71.61 18.91
CA GLN A 888 12.17 -72.53 18.69
C GLN A 888 13.30 -71.87 17.90
N ARG A 889 13.01 -71.09 16.84
CA ARG A 889 14.03 -70.29 16.15
C ARG A 889 14.68 -69.23 17.04
N LEU A 890 13.94 -68.66 17.99
CA LEU A 890 14.50 -67.72 18.96
C LEU A 890 15.44 -68.45 19.94
N VAL A 891 15.02 -69.61 20.45
CA VAL A 891 15.83 -70.47 21.32
C VAL A 891 17.07 -70.99 20.60
N ASP A 892 16.94 -71.46 19.35
CA ASP A 892 18.04 -71.93 18.51
C ASP A 892 19.00 -70.77 18.20
N SER A 893 18.49 -69.54 17.97
CA SER A 893 19.36 -68.36 17.79
C SER A 893 20.11 -67.97 19.07
N VAL A 894 19.50 -68.13 20.25
CA VAL A 894 20.15 -67.89 21.55
C VAL A 894 21.21 -68.96 21.82
N GLU A 895 20.97 -70.20 21.39
CA GLU A 895 21.92 -71.31 21.51
C GLU A 895 23.10 -71.16 20.54
N ASP A 896 22.85 -70.68 19.33
CA ASP A 896 23.88 -70.29 18.35
C ASP A 896 24.74 -69.12 18.87
N ILE A 897 24.14 -68.12 19.53
CA ILE A 897 24.89 -67.01 20.16
C ILE A 897 25.77 -67.52 21.31
N LYS A 898 25.27 -68.44 22.15
CA LYS A 898 26.09 -69.09 23.20
C LYS A 898 27.22 -69.94 22.62
N ASN A 899 27.00 -70.57 21.48
CA ASN A 899 28.05 -71.31 20.76
C ASN A 899 29.11 -70.38 20.18
N ILE A 900 28.72 -69.21 19.67
CA ILE A 900 29.65 -68.15 19.24
C ILE A 900 30.46 -67.61 20.43
N GLN A 901 29.84 -67.37 21.59
CA GLN A 901 30.55 -66.95 22.81
C GLN A 901 31.61 -67.96 23.26
N ARG A 902 31.32 -69.27 23.17
CA ARG A 902 32.29 -70.35 23.45
C ARG A 902 33.43 -70.42 22.44
N LEU A 903 33.16 -70.09 21.18
CA LEU A 903 34.16 -70.02 20.11
C LEU A 903 35.07 -68.80 20.29
N VAL A 904 34.50 -67.65 20.65
CA VAL A 904 35.22 -66.41 20.94
C VAL A 904 36.12 -66.57 22.17
N THR A 905 35.65 -67.18 23.26
CA THR A 905 36.50 -67.47 24.44
C THR A 905 37.65 -68.43 24.11
N ASN A 906 37.44 -69.43 23.24
CA ASN A 906 38.53 -70.31 22.78
C ASN A 906 39.54 -69.61 21.86
N LEU A 907 39.10 -68.63 21.06
CA LEU A 907 39.98 -67.83 20.20
C LEU A 907 40.80 -66.83 21.02
N ARG A 908 40.23 -66.24 22.09
CA ARG A 908 40.93 -65.34 23.02
C ARG A 908 42.11 -66.03 23.73
N LEU A 909 41.94 -67.30 24.12
CA LEU A 909 43.03 -68.09 24.71
C LEU A 909 44.15 -68.45 23.73
N LYS A 910 43.88 -68.51 22.42
CA LYS A 910 44.85 -68.91 21.39
C LYS A 910 45.57 -67.74 20.72
N HIS A 911 44.98 -66.55 20.70
CA HIS A 911 45.55 -65.36 20.05
C HIS A 911 45.40 -64.11 20.95
N PRO A 912 46.33 -63.88 21.90
CA PRO A 912 46.27 -62.75 22.83
C PRO A 912 46.50 -61.37 22.16
N GLU A 913 47.00 -61.34 20.92
CA GLU A 913 47.27 -60.09 20.17
C GLU A 913 45.99 -59.42 19.61
N ILE A 914 44.84 -60.11 19.62
CA ILE A 914 43.55 -59.63 19.07
C ILE A 914 42.46 -59.59 20.16
N ASP A 915 42.86 -59.66 21.44
CA ASP A 915 41.93 -59.82 22.57
C ASP A 915 40.93 -58.67 22.72
N ASP A 916 41.36 -57.42 22.44
CA ASP A 916 40.49 -56.23 22.50
C ASP A 916 39.34 -56.27 21.47
N MET A 917 39.58 -56.81 20.27
CA MET A 917 38.56 -56.96 19.23
C MET A 917 37.59 -58.09 19.57
N LEU A 918 38.11 -59.19 20.13
CA LEU A 918 37.30 -60.32 20.57
C LEU A 918 36.47 -59.99 21.82
N GLN A 919 36.93 -59.08 22.68
CA GLN A 919 36.15 -58.54 23.80
C GLN A 919 34.94 -57.76 23.33
N LYS A 920 35.12 -56.88 22.32
CA LYS A 920 34.05 -56.09 21.73
C LYS A 920 32.96 -56.96 21.07
N VAL A 921 33.35 -58.06 20.44
CA VAL A 921 32.41 -59.05 19.86
C VAL A 921 31.63 -59.82 20.95
N ASP A 922 32.30 -60.18 22.05
CA ASP A 922 31.65 -60.85 23.19
C ASP A 922 30.62 -59.93 23.88
N PHE A 923 30.93 -58.64 24.02
CA PHE A 923 29.99 -57.64 24.54
C PHE A 923 28.76 -57.45 23.63
N LEU A 924 28.94 -57.39 22.31
CA LEU A 924 27.80 -57.34 21.37
C LEU A 924 26.93 -58.58 21.44
N ALA A 925 27.52 -59.77 21.64
CA ALA A 925 26.80 -61.02 21.79
C ALA A 925 26.02 -61.08 23.12
N SER A 926 26.57 -60.54 24.21
CA SER A 926 25.93 -60.52 25.53
C SER A 926 24.72 -59.57 25.59
N ASP A 927 24.81 -58.39 24.95
CA ASP A 927 23.67 -57.44 24.84
C ASP A 927 22.47 -58.06 24.08
N VAL A 928 22.71 -59.01 23.15
CA VAL A 928 21.62 -59.74 22.46
C VAL A 928 20.90 -60.73 23.38
N VAL A 929 21.63 -61.34 24.31
CA VAL A 929 21.08 -62.37 25.22
C VAL A 929 20.30 -61.72 26.36
N GLU A 930 20.72 -60.54 26.85
CA GLU A 930 20.01 -59.80 27.90
C GLU A 930 18.74 -59.08 27.41
N GLU A 931 18.62 -58.75 26.12
CA GLU A 931 17.39 -58.14 25.54
C GLU A 931 16.40 -59.16 24.92
N CYS A 932 16.80 -60.43 24.77
CA CYS A 932 15.93 -61.52 24.30
C CYS A 932 15.32 -62.39 25.43
N LEU A 933 15.75 -62.22 26.68
CA LEU A 933 15.07 -62.68 27.89
C LEU A 933 14.05 -61.64 28.34
#